data_AF-A0A432GYX8-F1
#
_entry.id   AF-A0A432GYX8-F1
#
_cell.length_a   1.000
_cell.length_b   1.000
_cell.length_c   1.000
_cell.angle_alpha   90.00
_cell.angle_beta   90.00
_cell.angle_gamma   90.00
#
_symmetry.space_group_name_H-M   'P 1'
#
loop_
_entity.id
_entity.type
_entity.pdbx_description
1 polymer ?
#
loop_
_entity_poly.entity_id
_entity_poly.type
_entity_poly.pdbx_seq_one_letter_code
_entity_poly.pdbx_strand_id
1 'polypeptide(L)'
;MRIRFLPTLTAVCLGMAFFFTPALHAQLLDFDDFESYAVGSGIAGQGSWDTWDGAAGVDSDVVDTYNSTPGGDRCIELTPNDDVVRLFGGLTSGAFSFTSNVYIPAGQQGDYYFILMNTYDGSGSGYDWSGQIHMSDGTGLVSGDNVSGGGGTFTDTPIVYDAWTEVRVDVDLDANLYQAFFNGNQIVVNGTWFGAGGQQAMECLDLYNTGNPGIFYYDDVQISCVGACGCLPFDAFNCNIDCTTNDVTMDWTSFLNVPGGYADGIQVLRNGVVLDTLPGDATTYDDLNAPLGLNVYELIGDCGGGSTTTAMCSVACTGGPCPPPIAGDECCDAFPAVSGANAFNLEPMTDSPDPVVGLNCTGTFLGGFFSDMWFTYTADTNSFLRISTCNTIDTDLAIYESSGACGTKIDVACNGDSCGVSSDLNFSCTAGTTYIVRLGSWDDPQAGAILTGDLIIEELCDFGLTGVIGVVDCGTGDVALSWNPAGFSNYDIIRDGVVLASSLPFGTTSYNDVAAPPGPHTYEIVGNCTTQGTSVVTEVNVNVQGGGGYSDVIIVGETPSGIDSAAALQTALEAMGLVVDVLPGGPGDLACLTDDSLERIWYMGGTYPNARAMTAADGVALLIAQSAGKHLYVEGGDIWGFDPATDFNSIDGIADGVADGADNYLIMDGLDSGYGLDLSDLQDIAYNQDQVAALDWTDEIQPGTLDSLGPNSALVWEPDGQIFGVGIGAGVYYNTDSGGKVLSQSWEFGGFGGDQNDLAMRYVGALGGVPSGEPVFKRGDKNMDGSFNIADEIYLLAALFSGGAQCLCPDSCDENDDGSVNIADAIFGLAALFSGGASPPDPGPNSCGEDPTADSLPTCEYTGAC
;
A
#
# COMPACT_ATOMS: atom_id res chain seq x y z
N MET A 1 32.34 -63.50 -22.66
CA MET A 1 33.20 -63.13 -23.80
C MET A 1 32.42 -62.16 -24.70
N ARG A 2 32.72 -60.84 -24.65
CA ARG A 2 32.40 -59.75 -25.62
C ARG A 2 30.88 -59.52 -25.97
N ILE A 3 30.25 -58.33 -26.01
CA ILE A 3 30.59 -56.90 -26.23
C ILE A 3 29.41 -55.99 -25.77
N ARG A 4 29.73 -54.76 -25.31
CA ARG A 4 29.07 -53.40 -25.29
C ARG A 4 27.59 -53.26 -25.76
N PHE A 5 26.74 -52.38 -25.18
CA PHE A 5 26.72 -50.90 -25.28
C PHE A 5 25.68 -50.24 -24.32
N LEU A 6 25.94 -48.98 -23.91
CA LEU A 6 25.08 -47.99 -23.22
C LEU A 6 23.92 -47.49 -24.14
N PRO A 7 22.84 -46.78 -23.68
CA PRO A 7 23.00 -45.41 -23.14
C PRO A 7 21.96 -44.85 -22.11
N THR A 8 22.45 -43.86 -21.33
CA THR A 8 21.84 -42.54 -20.95
C THR A 8 20.53 -42.49 -20.15
N LEU A 9 20.24 -41.47 -19.33
CA LEU A 9 20.95 -40.38 -18.63
C LEU A 9 19.80 -39.67 -17.89
N THR A 10 19.84 -39.55 -16.57
CA THR A 10 19.12 -38.48 -15.86
C THR A 10 19.90 -38.22 -14.59
N ALA A 11 20.60 -37.10 -14.59
CA ALA A 11 21.34 -36.61 -13.45
C ALA A 11 20.33 -36.16 -12.40
N VAL A 12 20.33 -36.84 -11.25
CA VAL A 12 19.83 -36.25 -10.01
C VAL A 12 20.91 -35.27 -9.57
N CYS A 13 20.65 -33.97 -9.71
CA CYS A 13 21.45 -32.92 -9.10
C CYS A 13 21.37 -33.10 -7.57
N LEU A 14 22.33 -33.83 -7.03
CA LEU A 14 22.62 -33.86 -5.60
C LEU A 14 23.34 -32.55 -5.26
N GLY A 15 22.58 -31.48 -5.05
CA GLY A 15 23.08 -30.28 -4.39
C GLY A 15 23.36 -30.63 -2.94
N MET A 16 24.61 -31.00 -2.63
CA MET A 16 25.07 -31.13 -1.25
C MET A 16 24.98 -29.77 -0.56
N ALA A 17 23.99 -29.60 0.31
CA ALA A 17 24.04 -28.62 1.38
C ALA A 17 25.19 -29.01 2.31
N PHE A 18 26.32 -28.32 2.19
CA PHE A 18 27.39 -28.35 3.17
C PHE A 18 27.20 -27.16 4.12
N PHE A 19 26.28 -27.30 5.06
CA PHE A 19 26.35 -26.57 6.32
C PHE A 19 26.28 -27.60 7.45
N PHE A 20 27.15 -27.40 8.45
CA PHE A 20 27.35 -28.21 9.65
C PHE A 20 28.16 -29.51 9.49
N THR A 21 29.47 -29.39 9.69
CA THR A 21 30.25 -30.44 10.36
C THR A 21 29.78 -30.55 11.82
N PRO A 22 29.82 -31.75 12.46
CA PRO A 22 29.24 -31.92 13.78
C PRO A 22 30.06 -31.23 14.89
N ALA A 23 29.33 -30.50 15.74
CA ALA A 23 29.65 -30.13 17.11
C ALA A 23 30.87 -29.19 17.36
N LEU A 24 30.73 -27.92 17.01
CA LEU A 24 30.96 -26.91 18.05
C LEU A 24 29.68 -26.90 18.91
N HIS A 25 29.79 -26.88 20.25
CA HIS A 25 28.61 -26.74 21.11
C HIS A 25 27.92 -25.43 20.71
N ALA A 26 26.64 -25.50 20.34
CA ALA A 26 25.82 -24.31 20.21
C ALA A 26 25.84 -23.59 21.57
N GLN A 27 26.21 -22.32 21.57
CA GLN A 27 26.22 -21.52 22.80
C GLN A 27 24.84 -20.90 22.94
N LEU A 28 24.13 -21.25 24.02
CA LEU A 28 22.88 -20.60 24.39
C LEU A 28 23.15 -19.12 24.67
N LEU A 29 22.49 -18.23 23.94
CA LEU A 29 22.60 -16.78 24.08
C LEU A 29 21.40 -16.20 24.82
N ASP A 30 20.22 -16.76 24.59
CA ASP A 30 18.98 -16.34 25.22
C ASP A 30 18.07 -17.54 25.44
N PHE A 31 17.33 -17.50 26.53
CA PHE A 31 16.31 -18.49 26.83
C PHE A 31 15.24 -17.91 27.74
N ASP A 32 13.99 -18.08 27.34
CA ASP A 32 12.83 -17.78 28.14
C ASP A 32 11.86 -18.96 28.09
N ASP A 33 11.72 -19.63 29.23
CA ASP A 33 10.75 -20.69 29.47
C ASP A 33 9.45 -20.14 30.09
N PHE A 34 9.33 -18.81 30.27
CA PHE A 34 8.22 -18.12 30.91
C PHE A 34 7.93 -18.52 32.37
N GLU A 35 8.68 -19.47 32.94
CA GLU A 35 8.48 -20.03 34.27
C GLU A 35 8.75 -19.03 35.40
N SER A 36 9.38 -17.89 35.08
CA SER A 36 9.65 -16.83 36.05
C SER A 36 8.49 -15.85 36.23
N TYR A 37 7.51 -15.82 35.32
CA TYR A 37 6.44 -14.82 35.27
C TYR A 37 5.14 -15.30 35.92
N ALA A 38 4.33 -14.39 36.43
CA ALA A 38 3.10 -14.74 37.14
C ALA A 38 1.99 -15.15 36.16
N VAL A 39 1.30 -16.27 36.43
CA VAL A 39 0.10 -16.65 35.65
C VAL A 39 -0.96 -15.54 35.73
N GLY A 40 -1.50 -15.14 34.57
CA GLY A 40 -2.47 -14.07 34.38
C GLY A 40 -1.89 -12.66 34.34
N SER A 41 -0.56 -12.53 34.20
CA SER A 41 0.07 -11.25 33.87
C SER A 41 0.32 -11.14 32.37
N GLY A 42 0.15 -9.93 31.81
CA GLY A 42 0.66 -9.59 30.48
C GLY A 42 2.19 -9.67 30.43
N ILE A 43 2.76 -10.10 29.31
CA ILE A 43 4.20 -10.35 29.16
C ILE A 43 4.99 -9.07 28.90
N ALA A 44 4.38 -8.06 28.28
CA ALA A 44 5.02 -6.79 27.97
C ALA A 44 5.55 -6.08 29.24
N GLY A 45 6.76 -5.56 29.14
CA GLY A 45 7.49 -4.96 30.25
C GLY A 45 8.11 -5.98 31.23
N GLN A 46 8.01 -7.29 30.96
CA GLN A 46 8.70 -8.33 31.71
C GLN A 46 9.84 -8.94 30.88
N GLY A 47 11.05 -9.02 31.45
CA GLY A 47 12.22 -9.45 30.67
C GLY A 47 12.53 -8.46 29.53
N SER A 48 12.75 -8.99 28.33
CA SER A 48 12.97 -8.19 27.10
C SER A 48 11.72 -8.14 26.21
N TRP A 49 10.54 -8.45 26.76
CA TRP A 49 9.28 -8.40 26.05
C TRP A 49 8.63 -7.03 26.13
N ASP A 50 8.03 -6.60 25.03
CA ASP A 50 7.21 -5.40 24.92
C ASP A 50 6.02 -5.65 23.98
N THR A 51 5.08 -4.73 23.96
CA THR A 51 4.05 -4.67 22.91
C THR A 51 4.62 -4.09 21.63
N TRP A 52 4.07 -4.48 20.48
CA TRP A 52 4.38 -3.87 19.20
C TRP A 52 4.22 -2.34 19.25
N ASP A 53 5.31 -1.61 19.02
CA ASP A 53 5.42 -0.14 19.05
C ASP A 53 4.92 0.51 20.36
N GLY A 54 4.95 -0.24 21.47
CA GLY A 54 4.38 0.21 22.74
C GLY A 54 2.84 0.36 22.69
N ALA A 55 2.18 -0.26 21.71
CA ALA A 55 0.74 -0.13 21.51
C ALA A 55 -0.05 -0.74 22.67
N ALA A 56 -1.03 0.01 23.18
CA ALA A 56 -1.88 -0.48 24.25
C ALA A 56 -2.87 -1.53 23.74
N GLY A 57 -3.00 -2.64 24.46
CA GLY A 57 -4.05 -3.64 24.23
C GLY A 57 -3.71 -4.76 23.24
N VAL A 58 -2.42 -4.92 22.90
CA VAL A 58 -1.90 -6.02 22.08
C VAL A 58 -0.95 -6.94 22.86
N ASP A 59 -0.96 -6.86 24.19
CA ASP A 59 -0.11 -7.66 25.08
C ASP A 59 -0.62 -9.11 25.18
N SER A 60 0.29 -10.07 25.34
CA SER A 60 -0.01 -11.49 25.50
C SER A 60 0.01 -11.90 26.97
N ASP A 61 -0.84 -12.84 27.36
CA ASP A 61 -0.93 -13.28 28.75
C ASP A 61 -0.07 -14.52 29.03
N VAL A 62 0.61 -14.54 30.18
CA VAL A 62 1.24 -15.75 30.73
C VAL A 62 0.15 -16.67 31.29
N VAL A 63 0.07 -17.90 30.81
CA VAL A 63 -0.95 -18.89 31.19
C VAL A 63 -0.33 -20.18 31.69
N ASP A 64 -1.14 -21.04 32.33
CA ASP A 64 -0.77 -22.39 32.78
C ASP A 64 -1.56 -23.50 32.07
N THR A 65 -2.11 -23.18 30.89
CA THR A 65 -3.04 -24.05 30.15
C THR A 65 -2.32 -25.23 29.47
N TYR A 66 -1.12 -25.01 28.96
CA TYR A 66 -0.29 -25.98 28.23
C TYR A 66 1.18 -25.83 28.65
N ASN A 67 1.98 -26.89 28.48
CA ASN A 67 3.40 -26.88 28.86
C ASN A 67 4.26 -27.67 27.85
N SER A 68 5.33 -27.07 27.30
CA SER A 68 6.38 -27.81 26.57
C SER A 68 7.66 -28.01 27.41
N THR A 69 7.92 -27.11 28.36
CA THR A 69 9.06 -27.14 29.28
C THR A 69 9.05 -28.37 30.23
N PRO A 70 10.10 -29.22 30.24
CA PRO A 70 10.17 -30.37 31.15
C PRO A 70 10.15 -29.98 32.65
N GLY A 71 8.99 -30.12 33.28
CA GLY A 71 8.80 -29.80 34.70
C GLY A 71 8.30 -28.38 34.99
N GLY A 72 8.05 -27.60 33.94
CA GLY A 72 7.35 -26.31 33.98
C GLY A 72 5.83 -26.45 33.98
N ASP A 73 5.13 -25.32 34.02
CA ASP A 73 3.70 -25.24 33.79
C ASP A 73 3.24 -23.97 33.05
N ARG A 74 4.15 -23.09 32.59
CA ARG A 74 3.80 -21.79 32.01
C ARG A 74 4.15 -21.71 30.53
N CYS A 75 3.36 -20.93 29.81
CA CYS A 75 3.63 -20.49 28.44
C CYS A 75 2.94 -19.14 28.21
N ILE A 76 3.12 -18.54 27.03
CA ILE A 76 2.30 -17.37 26.63
C ILE A 76 1.15 -17.79 25.73
N GLU A 77 -0.01 -17.17 25.94
CA GLU A 77 -1.21 -17.29 25.11
C GLU A 77 -1.37 -16.00 24.30
N LEU A 78 -1.43 -16.14 22.97
CA LEU A 78 -1.75 -15.06 22.05
C LEU A 78 -3.22 -15.20 21.64
N THR A 79 -4.00 -14.22 22.04
CA THR A 79 -5.39 -14.01 21.65
C THR A 79 -5.48 -13.14 20.39
N PRO A 80 -6.67 -12.98 19.78
CA PRO A 80 -6.79 -12.22 18.55
C PRO A 80 -6.32 -10.77 18.70
N ASN A 81 -5.43 -10.33 17.80
CA ASN A 81 -4.76 -9.03 17.77
C ASN A 81 -3.61 -8.85 18.78
N ASP A 82 -3.22 -9.90 19.51
CA ASP A 82 -2.01 -9.82 20.33
C ASP A 82 -0.79 -9.76 19.40
N ASP A 83 0.11 -8.84 19.72
CA ASP A 83 1.29 -8.47 18.94
C ASP A 83 2.39 -8.06 19.92
N VAL A 84 3.25 -9.03 20.25
CA VAL A 84 4.31 -8.86 21.24
C VAL A 84 5.67 -9.09 20.61
N VAL A 85 6.59 -8.22 21.00
CA VAL A 85 7.96 -8.22 20.50
C VAL A 85 8.91 -8.60 21.62
N ARG A 86 9.93 -9.38 21.26
CA ARG A 86 11.13 -9.55 22.09
C ARG A 86 12.27 -8.79 21.44
N LEU A 87 12.81 -7.82 22.17
CA LEU A 87 13.88 -6.96 21.69
C LEU A 87 15.23 -7.59 22.01
N PHE A 88 16.11 -7.67 21.02
CA PHE A 88 17.49 -8.10 21.21
C PHE A 88 18.39 -7.38 20.19
N GLY A 89 19.03 -6.30 20.61
CA GLY A 89 19.85 -5.46 19.73
C GLY A 89 21.28 -5.97 19.55
N GLY A 90 21.86 -5.75 18.36
CA GLY A 90 23.32 -5.73 18.19
C GLY A 90 23.99 -7.00 17.65
N LEU A 91 23.25 -8.01 17.19
CA LEU A 91 23.84 -9.11 16.43
C LEU A 91 24.08 -8.66 14.98
N THR A 92 25.33 -8.39 14.61
CA THR A 92 25.69 -7.88 13.27
C THR A 92 26.57 -8.84 12.45
N SER A 93 27.00 -9.94 13.05
CA SER A 93 27.88 -10.93 12.43
C SER A 93 27.74 -12.29 13.11
N GLY A 94 27.96 -13.36 12.34
CA GLY A 94 27.85 -14.74 12.78
C GLY A 94 26.56 -15.46 12.40
N ALA A 95 26.45 -16.71 12.84
CA ALA A 95 25.34 -17.59 12.56
C ALA A 95 24.62 -18.04 13.83
N PHE A 96 23.30 -17.89 13.83
CA PHE A 96 22.40 -18.04 14.97
C PHE A 96 21.26 -18.99 14.64
N SER A 97 20.69 -19.61 15.66
CA SER A 97 19.49 -20.44 15.59
C SER A 97 18.48 -19.92 16.60
N PHE A 98 17.31 -19.56 16.09
CA PHE A 98 16.16 -19.09 16.84
C PHE A 98 15.15 -20.22 16.88
N THR A 99 14.75 -20.64 18.07
CA THR A 99 13.79 -21.74 18.26
C THR A 99 12.71 -21.34 19.25
N SER A 100 11.51 -21.86 19.04
CA SER A 100 10.44 -21.87 20.03
C SER A 100 9.54 -23.09 19.81
N ASN A 101 8.85 -23.53 20.86
CA ASN A 101 7.78 -24.49 20.75
C ASN A 101 6.45 -23.75 20.56
N VAL A 102 5.65 -24.24 19.61
CA VAL A 102 4.33 -23.71 19.30
C VAL A 102 3.23 -24.74 19.49
N TYR A 103 2.07 -24.31 19.94
CA TYR A 103 0.88 -25.15 20.07
C TYR A 103 -0.34 -24.49 19.42
N ILE A 104 -0.96 -25.21 18.49
CA ILE A 104 -2.18 -24.77 17.79
C ILE A 104 -3.32 -25.75 18.12
N PRO A 105 -4.36 -25.32 18.85
CA PRO A 105 -5.57 -26.11 19.05
C PRO A 105 -6.30 -26.43 17.73
N ALA A 106 -6.80 -27.65 17.57
CA ALA A 106 -7.61 -28.01 16.41
C ALA A 106 -9.02 -27.38 16.44
N GLY A 107 -9.57 -27.09 15.25
CA GLY A 107 -10.99 -26.74 15.09
C GLY A 107 -11.30 -25.26 15.30
N GLN A 108 -10.29 -24.41 15.27
CA GLN A 108 -10.41 -22.95 15.31
C GLN A 108 -10.13 -22.32 13.94
N GLN A 109 -10.18 -20.98 13.88
CA GLN A 109 -9.79 -20.19 12.72
C GLN A 109 -8.86 -19.09 13.20
N GLY A 110 -7.57 -19.21 12.90
CA GLY A 110 -6.59 -18.16 13.15
C GLY A 110 -5.43 -18.19 12.18
N ASP A 111 -4.65 -17.13 12.27
CA ASP A 111 -3.54 -16.81 11.39
C ASP A 111 -2.42 -16.22 12.25
N TYR A 112 -1.38 -17.02 12.45
CA TYR A 112 -0.35 -16.84 13.47
C TYR A 112 1.01 -16.68 12.82
N TYR A 113 1.88 -15.88 13.42
CA TYR A 113 3.15 -15.52 12.84
C TYR A 113 4.31 -15.61 13.82
N PHE A 114 5.42 -16.18 13.35
CA PHE A 114 6.73 -16.08 13.97
C PHE A 114 7.63 -15.27 13.04
N ILE A 115 8.00 -14.07 13.48
CA ILE A 115 8.56 -13.02 12.62
C ILE A 115 9.92 -12.60 13.15
N LEU A 116 10.89 -12.47 12.26
CA LEU A 116 12.23 -12.00 12.58
C LEU A 116 12.56 -10.77 11.74
N MET A 117 13.07 -9.73 12.41
CA MET A 117 13.35 -8.42 11.81
C MET A 117 14.82 -8.04 11.93
N ASN A 118 15.37 -7.50 10.83
CA ASN A 118 16.73 -6.97 10.81
C ASN A 118 16.80 -5.49 11.20
N THR A 119 15.66 -4.79 11.23
CA THR A 119 15.53 -3.42 11.70
C THR A 119 14.23 -3.30 12.47
N TYR A 120 14.25 -2.71 13.68
CA TYR A 120 13.05 -2.41 14.48
C TYR A 120 13.34 -1.29 15.49
N ASP A 121 12.70 -0.14 15.33
CA ASP A 121 12.88 1.03 16.21
C ASP A 121 11.66 1.39 17.08
N GLY A 122 10.56 0.63 16.97
CA GLY A 122 9.33 0.85 17.74
C GLY A 122 8.57 2.14 17.36
N SER A 123 8.91 2.79 16.24
CA SER A 123 8.33 4.08 15.83
C SER A 123 7.06 3.95 14.97
N GLY A 124 6.63 2.74 14.63
CA GLY A 124 5.57 2.51 13.65
C GLY A 124 5.97 2.71 12.18
N SER A 125 7.24 3.02 11.90
CA SER A 125 7.72 3.16 10.51
C SER A 125 9.18 2.75 10.26
N GLY A 126 10.00 2.58 11.31
CA GLY A 126 11.40 2.20 11.21
C GLY A 126 11.64 0.71 11.45
N TYR A 127 11.10 -0.15 10.58
CA TYR A 127 11.32 -1.59 10.63
C TYR A 127 11.56 -2.21 9.25
N ASP A 128 12.27 -3.34 9.21
CA ASP A 128 12.53 -4.13 8.00
C ASP A 128 12.52 -5.63 8.36
N TRP A 129 11.57 -6.35 7.76
CA TRP A 129 11.36 -7.77 8.02
C TRP A 129 12.32 -8.65 7.22
N SER A 130 12.89 -9.66 7.87
CA SER A 130 13.80 -10.62 7.24
C SER A 130 13.12 -11.94 6.88
N GLY A 131 12.48 -12.58 7.86
CA GLY A 131 11.89 -13.90 7.72
C GLY A 131 10.60 -14.01 8.51
N GLN A 132 9.56 -14.48 7.85
CA GLN A 132 8.22 -14.63 8.43
C GLN A 132 7.74 -16.05 8.19
N ILE A 133 7.30 -16.71 9.26
CA ILE A 133 6.63 -18.01 9.18
C ILE A 133 5.16 -17.78 9.51
N HIS A 134 4.29 -18.06 8.54
CA HIS A 134 2.85 -17.95 8.66
C HIS A 134 2.23 -19.34 8.86
N MET A 135 1.39 -19.46 9.89
CA MET A 135 0.62 -20.66 10.21
C MET A 135 -0.87 -20.31 10.09
N SER A 136 -1.55 -20.88 9.09
CA SER A 136 -2.94 -20.52 8.77
C SER A 136 -3.90 -21.70 8.91
N ASP A 137 -4.91 -21.56 9.77
CA ASP A 137 -5.99 -22.55 9.86
C ASP A 137 -6.88 -22.59 8.61
N GLY A 138 -6.98 -21.46 7.90
CA GLY A 138 -7.77 -21.36 6.67
C GLY A 138 -7.21 -22.27 5.55
N THR A 139 -5.89 -22.41 5.49
CA THR A 139 -5.22 -23.29 4.52
C THR A 139 -4.82 -24.65 5.10
N GLY A 140 -4.62 -24.74 6.42
CA GLY A 140 -4.06 -25.90 7.10
C GLY A 140 -2.54 -26.05 6.88
N LEU A 141 -1.87 -24.98 6.45
CA LEU A 141 -0.46 -24.98 6.05
C LEU A 141 0.37 -24.02 6.90
N VAL A 142 1.65 -24.34 6.98
CA VAL A 142 2.73 -23.48 7.45
C VAL A 142 3.60 -23.12 6.25
N SER A 143 3.74 -21.83 5.99
CA SER A 143 4.47 -21.27 4.86
C SER A 143 5.49 -20.23 5.35
N GLY A 144 6.61 -20.10 4.64
CA GLY A 144 7.53 -18.98 4.82
C GLY A 144 7.22 -17.89 3.80
N ASP A 145 7.26 -16.62 4.22
CA ASP A 145 7.15 -15.47 3.31
C ASP A 145 8.51 -14.79 3.08
N ASN A 146 8.66 -14.21 1.90
CA ASN A 146 9.85 -13.51 1.44
C ASN A 146 9.67 -11.99 1.51
N VAL A 147 9.68 -11.48 2.73
CA VAL A 147 9.40 -10.08 3.04
C VAL A 147 10.55 -9.11 2.74
N SER A 148 11.81 -9.58 2.71
CA SER A 148 13.00 -8.78 2.38
C SER A 148 13.31 -8.67 0.86
N GLY A 149 12.43 -9.20 0.00
CA GLY A 149 12.57 -9.15 -1.47
C GLY A 149 13.71 -10.01 -2.05
N GLY A 150 14.19 -11.00 -1.28
CA GLY A 150 15.39 -11.78 -1.58
C GLY A 150 15.18 -13.06 -2.42
N GLY A 151 16.27 -13.75 -2.75
CA GLY A 151 16.21 -15.09 -3.34
C GLY A 151 15.88 -16.17 -2.30
N GLY A 152 15.64 -17.41 -2.75
CA GLY A 152 15.41 -18.56 -1.87
C GLY A 152 14.50 -19.60 -2.52
N THR A 153 14.23 -20.69 -1.81
CA THR A 153 13.16 -21.64 -2.16
C THR A 153 12.25 -21.81 -0.95
N PHE A 154 10.95 -21.63 -1.19
CA PHE A 154 9.89 -21.64 -0.18
C PHE A 154 8.96 -22.81 -0.46
N THR A 155 8.63 -23.59 0.57
CA THR A 155 7.75 -24.75 0.48
C THR A 155 6.88 -24.85 1.70
N ASP A 156 5.63 -25.25 1.50
CA ASP A 156 4.68 -25.38 2.59
C ASP A 156 4.78 -26.74 3.26
N THR A 157 4.47 -26.78 4.55
CA THR A 157 4.25 -28.02 5.31
C THR A 157 2.91 -27.96 6.04
N PRO A 158 2.22 -29.09 6.27
CA PRO A 158 0.97 -29.07 7.05
C PRO A 158 1.18 -28.61 8.50
N ILE A 159 0.16 -27.93 9.04
CA ILE A 159 0.07 -27.63 10.48
C ILE A 159 -0.01 -28.92 11.29
N VAL A 160 0.63 -28.91 12.46
CA VAL A 160 0.48 -29.94 13.49
C VAL A 160 -0.43 -29.39 14.59
N TYR A 161 -1.63 -29.92 14.65
CA TYR A 161 -2.62 -29.54 15.65
C TYR A 161 -2.47 -30.36 16.94
N ASP A 162 -2.91 -29.77 18.05
CA ASP A 162 -3.01 -30.38 19.38
C ASP A 162 -1.69 -31.01 19.89
N ALA A 163 -0.55 -30.47 19.46
CA ALA A 163 0.76 -30.89 19.90
C ALA A 163 1.79 -29.76 19.81
N TRP A 164 2.66 -29.68 20.82
CA TRP A 164 3.83 -28.80 20.80
C TRP A 164 4.77 -29.18 19.66
N THR A 165 5.13 -28.19 18.87
CA THR A 165 5.91 -28.35 17.65
C THR A 165 7.00 -27.29 17.58
N GLU A 166 8.22 -27.67 17.24
CA GLU A 166 9.33 -26.72 17.08
C GLU A 166 9.12 -25.86 15.82
N VAL A 167 9.19 -24.55 16.00
CA VAL A 167 9.54 -23.59 14.95
C VAL A 167 11.02 -23.24 15.10
N ARG A 168 11.79 -23.29 14.00
CA ARG A 168 13.22 -22.94 13.99
C ARG A 168 13.57 -22.07 12.80
N VAL A 169 14.34 -21.02 13.04
CA VAL A 169 15.00 -20.23 11.99
C VAL A 169 16.49 -20.21 12.26
N ASP A 170 17.28 -20.69 11.29
CA ASP A 170 18.74 -20.55 11.33
C ASP A 170 19.13 -19.39 10.41
N VAL A 171 19.91 -18.46 10.94
CA VAL A 171 20.34 -17.22 10.29
C VAL A 171 21.85 -17.20 10.22
N ASP A 172 22.42 -16.86 9.07
CA ASP A 172 23.85 -16.58 8.87
C ASP A 172 23.98 -15.14 8.35
N LEU A 173 24.27 -14.22 9.27
CA LEU A 173 24.38 -12.79 8.96
C LEU A 173 25.57 -12.51 8.04
N ASP A 174 26.67 -13.26 8.21
CA ASP A 174 27.89 -13.09 7.40
C ASP A 174 27.67 -13.55 5.95
N ALA A 175 26.85 -14.58 5.76
CA ALA A 175 26.46 -15.07 4.45
C ALA A 175 25.26 -14.31 3.85
N ASN A 176 24.57 -13.48 4.63
CA ASN A 176 23.27 -12.88 4.30
C ASN A 176 22.22 -13.94 3.90
N LEU A 177 22.10 -15.01 4.70
CA LEU A 177 21.18 -16.11 4.42
C LEU A 177 20.40 -16.53 5.67
N TYR A 178 19.19 -17.04 5.45
CA TYR A 178 18.45 -17.77 6.47
C TYR A 178 17.73 -19.00 5.91
N GLN A 179 17.33 -19.88 6.81
CA GLN A 179 16.52 -21.05 6.53
C GLN A 179 15.56 -21.29 7.70
N ALA A 180 14.36 -21.77 7.39
CA ALA A 180 13.30 -21.97 8.37
C ALA A 180 12.79 -23.41 8.33
N PHE A 181 12.39 -23.91 9.49
CA PHE A 181 11.90 -25.26 9.70
C PHE A 181 10.67 -25.24 10.61
N PHE A 182 9.72 -26.11 10.32
CA PHE A 182 8.57 -26.38 11.17
C PHE A 182 8.42 -27.89 11.36
N ASN A 183 8.39 -28.34 12.62
CA ASN A 183 8.42 -29.77 12.98
C ASN A 183 9.60 -30.54 12.33
N GLY A 184 10.75 -29.88 12.20
CA GLY A 184 11.92 -30.41 11.51
C GLY A 184 11.83 -30.49 9.98
N ASN A 185 10.69 -30.15 9.36
CA ASN A 185 10.57 -30.01 7.91
C ASN A 185 11.08 -28.64 7.49
N GLN A 186 11.99 -28.61 6.52
CA GLN A 186 12.53 -27.35 6.00
C GLN A 186 11.50 -26.68 5.09
N ILE A 187 11.12 -25.45 5.41
CA ILE A 187 10.14 -24.64 4.67
C ILE A 187 10.78 -23.48 3.91
N VAL A 188 11.98 -23.03 4.33
CA VAL A 188 12.78 -22.04 3.61
C VAL A 188 14.21 -22.55 3.43
N VAL A 189 14.71 -22.45 2.20
CA VAL A 189 16.08 -22.81 1.82
C VAL A 189 16.77 -21.59 1.22
N ASN A 190 17.89 -21.17 1.81
CA ASN A 190 18.71 -20.04 1.35
C ASN A 190 17.88 -18.75 1.11
N GLY A 191 16.95 -18.44 2.01
CA GLY A 191 16.29 -17.12 2.03
C GLY A 191 17.33 -16.03 2.25
N THR A 192 17.14 -14.84 1.69
CA THR A 192 18.06 -13.72 1.92
C THR A 192 17.68 -13.00 3.21
N TRP A 193 18.66 -12.70 4.07
CA TRP A 193 18.36 -12.08 5.36
C TRP A 193 17.98 -10.60 5.24
N PHE A 194 18.73 -9.80 4.49
CA PHE A 194 18.49 -8.36 4.33
C PHE A 194 18.66 -7.89 2.88
N GLY A 195 17.86 -6.88 2.50
CA GLY A 195 17.79 -6.24 1.17
C GLY A 195 18.34 -4.81 1.14
N ALA A 196 17.85 -3.98 0.21
CA ALA A 196 18.31 -2.58 0.06
C ALA A 196 17.74 -1.62 1.13
N GLY A 197 16.70 -2.03 1.86
CA GLY A 197 16.08 -1.30 2.98
C GLY A 197 16.54 -1.77 4.37
N GLY A 198 17.03 -3.01 4.48
CA GLY A 198 17.38 -3.65 5.75
C GLY A 198 18.86 -3.66 6.07
N GLN A 199 19.19 -3.96 7.32
CA GLN A 199 20.56 -3.98 7.83
C GLN A 199 21.12 -5.40 7.95
N GLN A 200 22.45 -5.52 7.96
CA GLN A 200 23.12 -6.75 8.41
C GLN A 200 23.08 -6.83 9.94
N ALA A 201 21.87 -6.93 10.47
CA ALA A 201 21.59 -6.94 11.88
C ALA A 201 20.42 -7.88 12.19
N MET A 202 20.24 -8.19 13.46
CA MET A 202 19.05 -8.83 13.99
C MET A 202 18.65 -8.03 15.22
N GLU A 203 17.42 -7.52 15.23
CA GLU A 203 16.98 -6.54 16.23
C GLU A 203 15.74 -7.00 17.01
N CYS A 204 14.90 -7.86 16.43
CA CYS A 204 13.62 -8.22 17.05
C CYS A 204 13.04 -9.56 16.59
N LEU A 205 12.42 -10.27 17.53
CA LEU A 205 11.44 -11.35 17.31
C LEU A 205 10.06 -10.75 17.55
N ASP A 206 9.16 -10.96 16.61
CA ASP A 206 7.77 -10.56 16.67
C ASP A 206 6.90 -11.83 16.65
N LEU A 207 5.98 -11.90 17.63
CA LEU A 207 4.97 -12.93 17.76
C LEU A 207 3.60 -12.28 17.60
N TYR A 208 2.94 -12.60 16.49
CA TYR A 208 1.71 -11.91 16.10
C TYR A 208 0.57 -12.88 15.78
N ASN A 209 -0.62 -12.56 16.30
CA ASN A 209 -1.88 -13.21 15.98
C ASN A 209 -2.84 -12.21 15.31
N THR A 210 -3.01 -12.32 13.98
CA THR A 210 -3.96 -11.47 13.26
C THR A 210 -5.38 -11.73 13.77
N GLY A 211 -6.21 -10.68 13.92
CA GLY A 211 -7.51 -10.62 14.61
C GLY A 211 -8.62 -11.65 14.32
N ASN A 212 -8.32 -12.78 13.67
CA ASN A 212 -9.13 -13.99 13.62
C ASN A 212 -9.23 -14.66 15.00
N PRO A 213 -10.36 -15.34 15.32
CA PRO A 213 -10.70 -15.77 16.68
C PRO A 213 -9.86 -16.93 17.25
N GLY A 214 -8.84 -17.42 16.53
CA GLY A 214 -7.97 -18.51 16.94
C GLY A 214 -7.03 -18.08 18.07
N ILE A 215 -6.68 -19.04 18.93
CA ILE A 215 -5.76 -18.83 20.06
C ILE A 215 -4.50 -19.66 19.83
N PHE A 216 -3.34 -19.08 20.10
CA PHE A 216 -2.05 -19.70 19.83
C PHE A 216 -1.14 -19.63 21.05
N TYR A 217 -0.20 -20.56 21.19
CA TYR A 217 0.72 -20.58 22.33
C TYR A 217 2.17 -20.70 21.88
N TYR A 218 3.04 -19.95 22.54
CA TYR A 218 4.50 -20.06 22.44
C TYR A 218 5.10 -20.44 23.79
N ASP A 219 6.14 -21.27 23.76
CA ASP A 219 6.93 -21.67 24.92
C ASP A 219 8.40 -21.89 24.48
N ASP A 220 9.33 -21.96 25.42
CA ASP A 220 10.76 -22.24 25.21
C ASP A 220 11.42 -21.35 24.12
N VAL A 221 11.28 -20.03 24.20
CA VAL A 221 11.91 -19.10 23.24
C VAL A 221 13.42 -19.08 23.47
N GLN A 222 14.19 -19.42 22.45
CA GLN A 222 15.63 -19.64 22.55
C GLN A 222 16.40 -19.03 21.38
N ILE A 223 17.54 -18.40 21.70
CA ILE A 223 18.53 -17.95 20.72
C ILE A 223 19.85 -18.64 21.03
N SER A 224 20.46 -19.26 20.02
CA SER A 224 21.74 -19.94 20.15
C SER A 224 22.71 -19.53 19.05
N CYS A 225 23.96 -19.28 19.42
CA CYS A 225 25.05 -19.18 18.47
C CYS A 225 25.39 -20.58 17.92
N VAL A 226 25.37 -20.75 16.60
CA VAL A 226 25.63 -22.03 15.93
C VAL A 226 26.84 -22.00 14.99
N GLY A 227 27.43 -20.82 14.71
CA GLY A 227 28.69 -20.71 13.99
C GLY A 227 29.24 -19.29 13.95
N ALA A 228 30.57 -19.14 14.10
CA ALA A 228 31.31 -17.88 13.88
C ALA A 228 30.73 -16.59 14.53
N CYS A 229 29.91 -16.68 15.58
CA CYS A 229 29.44 -15.49 16.29
C CYS A 229 30.65 -14.77 16.84
N GLY A 230 30.84 -13.52 16.41
CA GLY A 230 31.92 -12.67 16.86
C GLY A 230 31.80 -12.35 18.35
N CYS A 231 32.53 -11.34 18.81
CA CYS A 231 32.41 -10.88 20.18
C CYS A 231 31.02 -10.27 20.41
N LEU A 232 30.20 -10.90 21.27
CA LEU A 232 28.83 -10.44 21.56
C LEU A 232 28.86 -9.01 22.14
N PRO A 233 27.96 -8.11 21.72
CA PRO A 233 27.94 -6.73 22.20
C PRO A 233 27.57 -6.61 23.68
N PHE A 234 27.81 -5.44 24.26
CA PHE A 234 27.13 -5.03 25.50
C PHE A 234 25.72 -4.59 25.14
N ASP A 235 24.74 -4.96 25.97
CA ASP A 235 23.31 -4.71 25.72
C ASP A 235 22.89 -3.35 26.28
N ALA A 236 23.30 -3.06 27.51
CA ALA A 236 23.22 -1.74 28.12
C ALA A 236 24.58 -1.33 28.67
N PHE A 237 24.92 -0.04 28.57
CA PHE A 237 26.05 0.55 29.28
C PHE A 237 25.66 1.93 29.82
N ASN A 238 25.37 1.98 31.12
CA ASN A 238 24.93 3.16 31.81
C ASN A 238 26.06 3.78 32.61
N CYS A 239 26.05 5.11 32.67
CA CYS A 239 26.99 5.89 33.46
C CYS A 239 26.23 6.89 34.29
N ASN A 240 26.27 6.69 35.60
CA ASN A 240 25.55 7.46 36.59
C ASN A 240 26.55 8.28 37.41
N ILE A 241 26.38 9.60 37.42
CA ILE A 241 27.27 10.51 38.15
C ILE A 241 26.68 10.86 39.53
N ASP A 242 27.49 10.74 40.58
CA ASP A 242 27.26 11.44 41.85
C ASP A 242 27.92 12.83 41.77
N CYS A 243 27.11 13.84 41.47
CA CYS A 243 27.58 15.23 41.35
C CYS A 243 28.09 15.82 42.67
N THR A 244 27.92 15.15 43.82
CA THR A 244 28.46 15.59 45.11
C THR A 244 29.93 15.21 45.27
N THR A 245 30.29 14.02 44.81
CA THR A 245 31.63 13.44 44.96
C THR A 245 32.43 13.43 43.67
N ASN A 246 31.78 13.70 42.53
CA ASN A 246 32.27 13.45 41.17
C ASN A 246 32.61 11.97 40.93
N ASP A 247 31.95 11.05 41.62
CA ASP A 247 32.11 9.62 41.33
C ASP A 247 31.19 9.24 40.17
N VAL A 248 31.66 8.40 39.25
CA VAL A 248 30.86 7.85 38.16
C VAL A 248 30.70 6.36 38.37
N THR A 249 29.48 5.93 38.69
CA THR A 249 29.10 4.52 38.75
C THR A 249 28.67 4.08 37.36
N MET A 250 29.36 3.08 36.85
CA MET A 250 29.08 2.43 35.59
C MET A 250 28.44 1.08 35.87
N ASP A 251 27.38 0.78 35.12
CA ASP A 251 26.75 -0.53 35.11
C ASP A 251 26.45 -0.93 33.67
N TRP A 252 26.59 -2.22 33.38
CA TRP A 252 26.33 -2.76 32.06
C TRP A 252 25.82 -4.19 32.16
N THR A 253 25.11 -4.57 31.11
CA THR A 253 24.70 -5.94 30.85
C THR A 253 25.44 -6.45 29.63
N SER A 254 25.94 -7.68 29.71
CA SER A 254 26.30 -8.42 28.50
C SER A 254 25.03 -8.70 27.69
N PHE A 255 25.17 -8.95 26.39
CA PHE A 255 24.08 -9.42 25.53
C PHE A 255 23.19 -10.44 26.27
N LEU A 256 21.94 -10.06 26.50
CA LEU A 256 20.88 -10.86 27.14
C LEU A 256 21.24 -11.42 28.53
N ASN A 257 22.03 -10.66 29.30
CA ASN A 257 22.45 -10.98 30.68
C ASN A 257 23.26 -12.28 30.85
N VAL A 258 23.86 -12.83 29.78
CA VAL A 258 24.67 -14.06 29.89
C VAL A 258 25.98 -13.78 30.62
N PRO A 259 26.24 -14.39 31.79
CA PRO A 259 27.48 -14.15 32.53
C PRO A 259 28.71 -14.72 31.80
N GLY A 260 29.77 -13.91 31.66
CA GLY A 260 31.09 -14.37 31.20
C GLY A 260 31.35 -14.30 29.69
N GLY A 261 30.80 -13.30 28.99
CA GLY A 261 30.94 -13.12 27.54
C GLY A 261 32.35 -12.75 27.03
N TYR A 262 33.27 -12.30 27.90
CA TYR A 262 34.56 -11.74 27.50
C TYR A 262 35.74 -12.50 28.12
N ALA A 263 36.13 -13.63 27.51
CA ALA A 263 37.09 -14.58 28.09
C ALA A 263 38.45 -13.97 28.50
N ASP A 264 38.90 -12.91 27.82
CA ASP A 264 40.17 -12.21 28.09
C ASP A 264 39.99 -10.90 28.90
N GLY A 265 38.76 -10.57 29.32
CA GLY A 265 38.43 -9.48 30.25
C GLY A 265 37.68 -8.30 29.62
N ILE A 266 37.37 -7.29 30.43
CA ILE A 266 36.75 -6.03 30.00
C ILE A 266 37.68 -4.87 30.35
N GLN A 267 38.13 -4.08 29.37
CA GLN A 267 38.84 -2.82 29.65
C GLN A 267 37.84 -1.69 29.86
N VAL A 268 38.04 -0.88 30.89
CA VAL A 268 37.30 0.36 31.11
C VAL A 268 38.23 1.52 30.77
N LEU A 269 37.85 2.36 29.82
CA LEU A 269 38.59 3.54 29.40
C LEU A 269 37.81 4.80 29.75
N ARG A 270 38.54 5.88 30.03
CA ARG A 270 38.02 7.24 30.13
C ARG A 270 38.82 8.15 29.21
N ASN A 271 38.16 8.80 28.26
CA ASN A 271 38.76 9.69 27.27
C ASN A 271 39.93 9.01 26.52
N GLY A 272 39.73 7.73 26.15
CA GLY A 272 40.74 6.90 25.47
C GLY A 272 41.89 6.40 26.34
N VAL A 273 41.86 6.63 27.66
CA VAL A 273 42.86 6.14 28.61
C VAL A 273 42.29 5.01 29.45
N VAL A 274 42.94 3.84 29.44
CA VAL A 274 42.55 2.69 30.28
C VAL A 274 42.63 3.06 31.76
N LEU A 275 41.49 2.95 32.44
CA LEU A 275 41.35 3.07 33.90
C LEU A 275 41.58 1.73 34.60
N ASP A 276 40.94 0.67 34.11
CA ASP A 276 41.06 -0.67 34.69
C ASP A 276 40.84 -1.78 33.64
N THR A 277 41.16 -3.02 34.02
CA THR A 277 40.85 -4.24 33.27
C THR A 277 40.22 -5.26 34.20
N LEU A 278 38.94 -5.50 33.99
CA LEU A 278 38.06 -6.29 34.85
C LEU A 278 37.93 -7.73 34.34
N PRO A 279 37.51 -8.68 35.20
CA PRO A 279 37.05 -10.00 34.77
C PRO A 279 35.95 -9.90 33.70
N GLY A 280 35.91 -10.89 32.81
CA GLY A 280 34.97 -10.96 31.69
C GLY A 280 33.48 -11.11 32.04
N ASP A 281 33.18 -11.31 33.33
CA ASP A 281 31.85 -11.40 33.92
C ASP A 281 31.52 -10.19 34.81
N ALA A 282 32.36 -9.14 34.83
CA ALA A 282 32.04 -7.91 35.53
C ALA A 282 30.85 -7.21 34.89
N THR A 283 30.02 -6.59 35.72
CA THR A 283 28.80 -5.86 35.31
C THR A 283 28.77 -4.42 35.80
N THR A 284 29.79 -3.99 36.55
CA THR A 284 29.83 -2.66 37.18
C THR A 284 31.27 -2.17 37.40
N TYR A 285 31.47 -0.85 37.40
CA TYR A 285 32.73 -0.20 37.77
C TYR A 285 32.48 1.19 38.36
N ASP A 286 33.20 1.57 39.42
CA ASP A 286 33.13 2.92 40.00
C ASP A 286 34.42 3.69 39.69
N ASP A 287 34.30 4.79 38.93
CA ASP A 287 35.37 5.76 38.74
C ASP A 287 35.28 6.88 39.77
N LEU A 288 36.11 6.80 40.80
CA LEU A 288 36.07 7.72 41.92
C LEU A 288 36.78 9.05 41.60
N ASN A 289 36.14 10.18 41.92
CA ASN A 289 36.63 11.54 41.69
C ASN A 289 37.02 11.80 40.22
N ALA A 290 36.13 11.50 39.29
CA ALA A 290 36.32 11.77 37.88
C ALA A 290 36.64 13.27 37.62
N PRO A 291 37.55 13.58 36.68
CA PRO A 291 37.89 14.96 36.30
C PRO A 291 36.66 15.77 35.90
N LEU A 292 36.73 17.08 36.14
CA LEU A 292 35.68 18.01 35.72
C LEU A 292 35.61 18.10 34.19
N GLY A 293 34.40 18.32 33.66
CA GLY A 293 34.10 18.36 32.23
C GLY A 293 33.50 17.06 31.69
N LEU A 294 33.36 16.98 30.37
CA LEU A 294 32.85 15.80 29.68
C LEU A 294 33.85 14.64 29.81
N ASN A 295 33.39 13.53 30.40
CA ASN A 295 34.09 12.27 30.44
C ASN A 295 33.36 11.27 29.54
N VAL A 296 34.05 10.80 28.51
CA VAL A 296 33.59 9.70 27.67
C VAL A 296 34.17 8.42 28.23
N TYR A 297 33.33 7.46 28.59
CA TYR A 297 33.76 6.13 28.97
C TYR A 297 33.53 5.14 27.85
N GLU A 298 34.45 4.20 27.74
CA GLU A 298 34.40 3.12 26.76
C GLU A 298 34.70 1.80 27.47
N LEU A 299 33.85 0.81 27.26
CA LEU A 299 34.13 -0.58 27.57
C LEU A 299 34.71 -1.25 26.34
N ILE A 300 35.74 -2.07 26.51
CA ILE A 300 36.24 -3.00 25.49
C ILE A 300 36.15 -4.41 26.07
N GLY A 301 35.18 -5.19 25.62
CA GLY A 301 35.08 -6.61 25.96
C GLY A 301 35.98 -7.43 25.04
N ASP A 302 36.93 -8.17 25.60
CA ASP A 302 37.82 -9.07 24.85
C ASP A 302 37.31 -10.51 24.93
N CYS A 303 36.79 -11.00 23.81
CA CYS A 303 36.28 -12.36 23.69
C CYS A 303 37.39 -13.39 23.43
N GLY A 304 38.64 -12.95 23.27
CA GLY A 304 39.79 -13.76 22.93
C GLY A 304 39.94 -14.02 21.43
N GLY A 305 41.11 -14.53 21.03
CA GLY A 305 41.43 -14.78 19.62
C GLY A 305 41.59 -13.51 18.76
N GLY A 306 41.66 -12.34 19.39
CA GLY A 306 41.78 -11.04 18.73
C GLY A 306 40.44 -10.38 18.37
N SER A 307 39.32 -10.89 18.90
CA SER A 307 37.98 -10.32 18.71
C SER A 307 37.56 -9.51 19.95
N THR A 308 37.14 -8.26 19.73
CA THR A 308 36.69 -7.36 20.78
C THR A 308 35.35 -6.72 20.41
N THR A 309 34.55 -6.36 21.41
CA THR A 309 33.38 -5.49 21.27
C THR A 309 33.58 -4.22 22.08
N THR A 310 32.86 -3.15 21.76
CA THR A 310 32.92 -1.91 22.53
C THR A 310 31.54 -1.35 22.84
N ALA A 311 31.44 -0.64 23.96
CA ALA A 311 30.28 0.18 24.31
C ALA A 311 30.76 1.51 24.86
N MET A 312 30.00 2.59 24.64
CA MET A 312 30.36 3.92 25.08
C MET A 312 29.22 4.58 25.84
N CYS A 313 29.58 5.41 26.81
CA CYS A 313 28.68 6.33 27.47
C CYS A 313 29.42 7.67 27.68
N SER A 314 28.70 8.72 28.03
CA SER A 314 29.34 9.96 28.47
C SER A 314 28.58 10.61 29.61
N VAL A 315 29.33 11.21 30.54
CA VAL A 315 28.78 12.03 31.63
C VAL A 315 29.63 13.30 31.78
N ALA A 316 28.97 14.40 32.12
CA ALA A 316 29.64 15.67 32.41
C ALA A 316 29.75 15.87 33.93
N CYS A 317 30.98 15.98 34.44
CA CYS A 317 31.23 16.31 35.84
C CYS A 317 31.35 17.84 36.01
N THR A 318 30.32 18.50 36.54
CA THR A 318 30.30 19.98 36.69
C THR A 318 31.06 20.48 37.92
N GLY A 319 31.38 19.61 38.89
CA GLY A 319 32.14 20.01 40.10
C GLY A 319 31.39 20.95 41.04
N GLY A 320 30.09 21.16 40.81
CA GLY A 320 29.20 21.95 41.65
C GLY A 320 28.03 21.12 42.18
N PRO A 321 27.48 21.45 43.36
CA PRO A 321 26.27 20.79 43.84
C PRO A 321 25.10 21.11 42.91
N CYS A 322 24.45 20.09 42.35
CA CYS A 322 23.07 20.22 41.86
C CYS A 322 22.14 20.14 43.10
N PRO A 323 21.18 21.07 43.29
CA PRO A 323 20.86 22.16 42.36
C PRO A 323 21.88 23.31 42.42
N PRO A 324 22.19 23.93 41.27
CA PRO A 324 23.08 25.09 41.17
C PRO A 324 22.52 26.30 41.94
N PRO A 325 23.31 27.37 42.14
CA PRO A 325 22.89 28.53 42.93
C PRO A 325 21.71 29.31 42.33
N ILE A 326 21.46 29.17 41.03
CA ILE A 326 20.43 29.89 40.26
C ILE A 326 19.60 28.85 39.52
N ALA A 327 18.28 28.96 39.61
CA ALA A 327 17.36 28.00 39.00
C ALA A 327 17.35 28.10 37.46
N GLY A 328 17.44 26.96 36.80
CA GLY A 328 17.42 26.84 35.34
C GLY A 328 18.75 27.16 34.68
N ASP A 329 19.83 27.26 35.45
CA ASP A 329 21.20 27.46 34.95
C ASP A 329 21.75 26.18 34.31
N GLU A 330 21.25 25.01 34.72
CA GLU A 330 21.69 23.72 34.20
C GLU A 330 20.48 22.87 33.78
N CYS A 331 20.71 21.91 32.88
CA CYS A 331 19.65 20.99 32.47
C CYS A 331 19.03 20.20 33.65
N CYS A 332 19.79 19.92 34.73
CA CYS A 332 19.30 19.21 35.91
C CYS A 332 18.25 19.98 36.73
N ASP A 333 18.16 21.31 36.55
CA ASP A 333 17.27 22.18 37.32
C ASP A 333 16.41 23.11 36.45
N ALA A 334 16.16 22.67 35.21
CA ALA A 334 15.35 23.36 34.21
C ALA A 334 14.04 23.94 34.77
N PHE A 335 13.77 25.19 34.45
CA PHE A 335 12.66 25.97 34.98
C PHE A 335 11.32 25.60 34.29
N PRO A 336 10.24 25.28 35.02
CA PRO A 336 8.94 24.98 34.40
C PRO A 336 8.36 26.19 33.66
N ALA A 337 8.18 26.06 32.34
CA ALA A 337 7.54 27.04 31.48
C ALA A 337 6.02 26.82 31.40
N VAL A 338 5.33 27.85 30.94
CA VAL A 338 3.88 27.84 30.66
C VAL A 338 3.63 28.18 29.19
N SER A 339 2.44 27.85 28.70
CA SER A 339 2.00 28.31 27.38
C SER A 339 1.94 29.85 27.33
N GLY A 340 2.43 30.43 26.24
CA GLY A 340 2.63 31.87 26.06
C GLY A 340 4.03 32.32 26.46
N ALA A 341 4.12 33.53 27.02
CA ALA A 341 5.39 34.18 27.30
C ALA A 341 6.02 33.73 28.63
N ASN A 342 7.31 33.38 28.57
CA ASN A 342 8.15 32.99 29.69
C ASN A 342 9.37 33.92 29.75
N ALA A 343 9.47 34.75 30.78
CA ALA A 343 10.58 35.68 30.91
C ALA A 343 11.90 34.94 31.20
N PHE A 344 12.97 35.28 30.48
CA PHE A 344 14.32 34.78 30.71
C PHE A 344 15.29 35.91 31.05
N ASN A 345 16.34 35.58 31.81
CA ASN A 345 17.47 36.45 32.09
C ASN A 345 18.75 35.63 32.10
N LEU A 346 19.58 35.81 31.07
CA LEU A 346 20.83 35.08 30.91
C LEU A 346 22.01 35.73 31.64
N GLU A 347 21.88 36.97 32.12
CA GLU A 347 22.99 37.68 32.80
C GLU A 347 23.63 36.93 33.99
N PRO A 348 22.89 36.19 34.83
CA PRO A 348 23.47 35.47 35.95
C PRO A 348 23.83 34.01 35.59
N MET A 349 23.49 33.54 34.39
CA MET A 349 23.68 32.15 33.96
C MET A 349 25.11 31.89 33.51
N THR A 350 25.48 30.62 33.49
CA THR A 350 26.79 30.13 33.04
C THR A 350 26.66 29.34 31.75
N ASP A 351 27.78 29.02 31.10
CA ASP A 351 27.78 28.16 29.93
C ASP A 351 27.67 26.69 30.39
N SER A 352 26.56 26.04 30.09
CA SER A 352 26.31 24.64 30.41
C SER A 352 27.26 23.74 29.62
N PRO A 353 27.83 22.69 30.23
CA PRO A 353 28.78 21.80 29.57
C PRO A 353 28.13 20.83 28.58
N ASP A 354 26.79 20.80 28.52
CA ASP A 354 26.03 19.89 27.65
C ASP A 354 26.33 20.18 26.17
N PRO A 355 26.67 19.16 25.36
CA PRO A 355 26.93 19.35 23.94
C PRO A 355 25.63 19.65 23.18
N VAL A 356 25.72 20.48 22.14
CA VAL A 356 24.68 20.58 21.11
C VAL A 356 25.12 19.73 19.94
N VAL A 357 24.46 18.58 19.76
CA VAL A 357 24.87 17.59 18.75
C VAL A 357 24.44 18.05 17.34
N GLY A 358 23.40 18.90 17.23
CA GLY A 358 23.10 19.73 16.05
C GLY A 358 22.77 18.92 14.78
N LEU A 359 22.53 17.61 14.93
CA LEU A 359 22.30 16.67 13.84
C LEU A 359 21.05 17.06 13.03
N ASN A 360 20.04 17.64 13.69
CA ASN A 360 18.76 18.01 13.07
C ASN A 360 18.71 19.47 12.60
N CYS A 361 19.82 20.22 12.68
CA CYS A 361 19.81 21.69 12.58
C CYS A 361 20.83 22.26 11.59
N THR A 362 21.18 21.46 10.58
CA THR A 362 22.07 21.92 9.52
C THR A 362 21.44 23.12 8.79
N GLY A 363 22.13 24.25 8.77
CA GLY A 363 21.70 25.45 8.05
C GLY A 363 20.84 26.43 8.84
N THR A 364 20.66 26.23 10.15
CA THR A 364 19.88 27.14 11.02
C THR A 364 20.73 28.18 11.76
N PHE A 365 22.03 28.27 11.44
CA PHE A 365 23.00 29.24 11.99
C PHE A 365 23.26 29.17 13.50
N LEU A 366 23.13 27.99 14.11
CA LEU A 366 23.44 27.78 15.52
C LEU A 366 24.82 28.33 15.93
N GLY A 367 24.82 29.10 17.02
CA GLY A 367 25.98 29.64 17.72
C GLY A 367 26.45 28.74 18.86
N GLY A 368 26.97 29.38 19.92
CA GLY A 368 27.68 28.70 21.01
C GLY A 368 26.85 28.40 22.26
N PHE A 369 25.57 28.82 22.32
CA PHE A 369 24.74 28.71 23.53
C PHE A 369 25.42 29.28 24.78
N PHE A 370 25.93 30.50 24.69
CA PHE A 370 26.58 31.14 25.84
C PHE A 370 25.53 31.60 26.87
N SER A 371 25.89 31.54 28.16
CA SER A 371 25.06 31.93 29.30
C SER A 371 23.64 31.36 29.19
N ASP A 372 23.52 30.04 29.06
CA ASP A 372 22.26 29.41 28.69
C ASP A 372 21.34 29.15 29.88
N MET A 373 20.04 29.11 29.58
CA MET A 373 18.97 28.84 30.53
C MET A 373 18.09 27.72 30.00
N TRP A 374 17.68 26.84 30.92
CA TRP A 374 16.91 25.64 30.61
C TRP A 374 15.48 25.75 31.12
N PHE A 375 14.52 25.33 30.30
CA PHE A 375 13.10 25.26 30.64
C PHE A 375 12.53 23.86 30.43
N THR A 376 11.44 23.52 31.13
CA THR A 376 10.62 22.33 30.86
C THR A 376 9.21 22.75 30.44
N TYR A 377 8.64 22.08 29.44
CA TYR A 377 7.26 22.29 29.00
C TYR A 377 6.58 20.95 28.72
N THR A 378 5.39 20.72 29.27
CA THR A 378 4.60 19.52 28.98
C THR A 378 3.51 19.89 28.00
N ALA A 379 3.47 19.23 26.84
CA ALA A 379 2.48 19.53 25.83
C ALA A 379 1.08 19.08 26.28
N ASP A 380 0.08 19.93 26.08
CA ASP A 380 -1.31 19.67 26.44
C ASP A 380 -2.04 18.91 25.32
N THR A 381 -1.65 19.10 24.06
CA THR A 381 -2.29 18.51 22.89
C THR A 381 -1.28 18.03 21.83
N ASN A 382 -1.68 17.04 21.03
CA ASN A 382 -0.95 16.66 19.82
C ASN A 382 -1.06 17.82 18.81
N SER A 383 0.06 18.49 18.57
CA SER A 383 0.11 19.73 17.79
C SER A 383 1.52 20.00 17.28
N PHE A 384 1.75 21.13 16.62
CA PHE A 384 3.10 21.66 16.49
C PHE A 384 3.39 22.58 17.66
N LEU A 385 4.48 22.32 18.39
CA LEU A 385 4.97 23.24 19.39
C LEU A 385 5.87 24.29 18.72
N ARG A 386 5.42 25.54 18.75
CA ARG A 386 6.21 26.70 18.38
C ARG A 386 7.00 27.18 19.57
N ILE A 387 8.31 27.37 19.38
CA ILE A 387 9.19 27.96 20.37
C ILE A 387 9.93 29.13 19.72
N SER A 388 9.81 30.31 20.32
CA SER A 388 10.24 31.56 19.71
C SER A 388 10.85 32.53 20.70
N THR A 389 11.97 33.11 20.34
CA THR A 389 12.61 34.25 21.03
C THR A 389 12.58 35.51 20.17
N CYS A 390 11.73 35.55 19.13
CA CYS A 390 11.71 36.65 18.18
C CYS A 390 11.53 38.02 18.84
N ASN A 391 12.23 39.02 18.30
CA ASN A 391 12.28 40.40 18.81
C ASN A 391 12.99 40.54 20.17
N THR A 392 13.85 39.59 20.52
CA THR A 392 14.71 39.68 21.72
C THR A 392 16.18 39.91 21.32
N ILE A 393 17.11 39.21 21.95
CA ILE A 393 18.54 39.24 21.69
C ILE A 393 18.91 38.25 20.58
N ASP A 394 20.20 38.19 20.29
CA ASP A 394 20.79 37.15 19.44
C ASP A 394 20.81 35.83 20.23
N THR A 395 20.04 34.83 19.80
CA THR A 395 19.78 33.62 20.58
C THR A 395 20.04 32.35 19.79
N ASP A 396 20.27 31.26 20.51
CA ASP A 396 20.12 29.90 20.01
C ASP A 396 19.07 29.14 20.85
N LEU A 397 18.28 28.31 20.17
CA LEU A 397 17.31 27.39 20.77
C LEU A 397 17.65 25.95 20.42
N ALA A 398 17.61 25.06 21.41
CA ALA A 398 17.62 23.61 21.21
C ALA A 398 16.61 22.91 22.11
N ILE A 399 15.85 21.98 21.52
CA ILE A 399 14.73 21.31 22.16
C ILE A 399 15.04 19.83 22.28
N TYR A 400 14.76 19.25 23.45
CA TYR A 400 15.03 17.85 23.76
C TYR A 400 13.79 17.22 24.37
N GLU A 401 13.66 15.89 24.30
CA GLU A 401 12.75 15.18 25.20
C GLU A 401 13.31 15.13 26.63
N SER A 402 12.42 15.11 27.62
CA SER A 402 12.83 15.08 29.04
C SER A 402 13.48 13.75 29.46
N SER A 403 13.22 12.65 28.75
CA SER A 403 13.83 11.33 28.98
C SER A 403 15.35 11.34 28.74
N GLY A 404 16.09 10.51 29.49
CA GLY A 404 17.55 10.43 29.37
C GLY A 404 18.35 11.53 30.10
N ALA A 405 19.66 11.31 30.25
CA ALA A 405 20.56 12.21 30.97
C ALA A 405 20.99 13.41 30.10
N CYS A 406 21.10 14.61 30.70
CA CYS A 406 21.39 15.89 30.03
C CYS A 406 22.57 15.82 29.03
N GLY A 407 23.70 15.25 29.43
CA GLY A 407 24.90 15.18 28.59
C GLY A 407 24.84 14.18 27.43
N THR A 408 23.73 13.45 27.30
CA THR A 408 23.48 12.46 26.22
C THR A 408 22.26 12.79 25.37
N LYS A 409 21.57 13.91 25.65
CA LYS A 409 20.35 14.29 24.93
C LYS A 409 20.67 14.67 23.49
N ILE A 410 19.82 14.23 22.58
CA ILE A 410 19.84 14.59 21.16
C ILE A 410 18.71 15.59 20.92
N ASP A 411 19.00 16.68 20.22
CA ASP A 411 18.03 17.71 19.89
C ASP A 411 16.93 17.18 18.94
N VAL A 412 15.66 17.37 19.31
CA VAL A 412 14.47 17.09 18.48
C VAL A 412 14.27 18.20 17.45
N ALA A 413 14.59 19.44 17.83
CA ALA A 413 14.58 20.61 16.96
C ALA A 413 15.53 21.67 17.52
N CYS A 414 16.13 22.47 16.66
CA CYS A 414 16.94 23.61 17.07
C CYS A 414 17.04 24.70 15.98
N ASN A 415 17.35 25.92 16.42
CA ASN A 415 17.42 27.08 15.55
C ASN A 415 18.31 28.18 16.15
N GLY A 416 19.17 28.80 15.35
CA GLY A 416 19.91 30.02 15.72
C GLY A 416 19.22 31.26 15.17
N ASP A 417 19.13 31.37 13.84
CA ASP A 417 18.61 32.56 13.16
C ASP A 417 17.41 32.23 12.27
N SER A 418 16.19 32.66 12.66
CA SER A 418 15.01 32.53 11.78
C SER A 418 14.10 33.74 11.73
N CYS A 419 14.21 34.67 12.68
CA CYS A 419 13.47 35.94 12.66
C CYS A 419 14.40 37.14 12.84
N GLY A 420 15.48 37.16 12.06
CA GLY A 420 16.57 38.12 12.19
C GLY A 420 17.77 37.43 12.81
N VAL A 421 18.15 37.86 14.01
CA VAL A 421 19.20 37.23 14.84
C VAL A 421 18.61 36.40 15.98
N SER A 422 17.29 36.36 16.10
CA SER A 422 16.62 35.55 17.12
C SER A 422 16.07 34.28 16.47
N SER A 423 15.80 33.30 17.33
CA SER A 423 15.44 31.96 16.94
C SER A 423 13.91 31.77 16.90
N ASP A 424 13.45 30.99 15.92
CA ASP A 424 12.05 30.56 15.80
C ASP A 424 12.03 29.15 15.21
N LEU A 425 11.29 28.25 15.84
CA LEU A 425 11.12 26.88 15.33
C LEU A 425 9.74 26.34 15.66
N ASN A 426 9.31 25.36 14.85
CA ASN A 426 8.13 24.55 15.07
C ASN A 426 8.50 23.08 14.90
N PHE A 427 7.99 22.20 15.75
CA PHE A 427 8.15 20.76 15.62
C PHE A 427 6.91 20.05 16.15
N SER A 428 6.64 18.84 15.66
CA SER A 428 5.49 18.05 16.13
C SER A 428 5.71 17.64 17.58
N CYS A 429 4.72 17.87 18.44
CA CYS A 429 4.74 17.47 19.83
C CYS A 429 3.59 16.51 20.17
N THR A 430 3.81 15.66 21.16
CA THR A 430 2.85 14.67 21.65
C THR A 430 2.29 15.11 22.99
N ALA A 431 0.97 15.05 23.14
CA ALA A 431 0.26 15.39 24.37
C ALA A 431 0.78 14.54 25.55
N GLY A 432 1.07 15.19 26.68
CA GLY A 432 1.62 14.57 27.87
C GLY A 432 3.14 14.40 27.86
N THR A 433 3.82 14.58 26.72
CA THR A 433 5.28 14.54 26.66
C THR A 433 5.86 15.84 27.20
N THR A 434 6.83 15.71 28.12
CA THR A 434 7.61 16.85 28.61
C THR A 434 8.86 17.04 27.75
N TYR A 435 9.01 18.24 27.20
CA TYR A 435 10.15 18.72 26.45
C TYR A 435 11.02 19.63 27.31
N ILE A 436 12.32 19.63 27.04
CA ILE A 436 13.31 20.53 27.63
C ILE A 436 13.75 21.54 26.56
N VAL A 437 13.74 22.82 26.90
CA VAL A 437 14.15 23.93 26.03
C VAL A 437 15.43 24.54 26.57
N ARG A 438 16.51 24.44 25.80
CA ARG A 438 17.74 25.18 26.05
C ARG A 438 17.74 26.47 25.24
N LEU A 439 17.96 27.58 25.93
CA LEU A 439 18.04 28.92 25.35
C LEU A 439 19.38 29.53 25.74
N GLY A 440 20.21 29.89 24.77
CA GLY A 440 21.48 30.60 25.02
C GLY A 440 21.64 31.81 24.13
N SER A 441 22.66 32.64 24.37
CA SER A 441 23.08 33.65 23.40
C SER A 441 23.99 33.06 22.34
N TRP A 442 23.93 33.63 21.14
CA TRP A 442 24.70 33.15 19.99
C TRP A 442 26.22 33.31 20.15
N ASP A 443 26.66 34.45 20.71
CA ASP A 443 28.06 34.73 21.05
C ASP A 443 28.28 35.01 22.56
N ASP A 444 29.56 35.02 22.95
CA ASP A 444 30.01 35.36 24.31
C ASP A 444 29.56 36.80 24.63
N PRO A 445 28.66 36.99 25.62
CA PRO A 445 28.03 38.27 25.83
C PRO A 445 29.03 39.37 26.21
N GLN A 446 29.03 40.46 25.43
CA GLN A 446 29.84 41.63 25.73
C GLN A 446 29.39 42.28 27.04
N ALA A 447 30.36 42.68 27.88
CA ALA A 447 30.09 43.34 29.16
C ALA A 447 29.12 44.54 29.02
N GLY A 448 27.90 44.41 29.56
CA GLY A 448 26.84 45.42 29.53
C GLY A 448 25.76 45.21 28.47
N ALA A 449 25.76 44.07 27.75
CA ALA A 449 24.64 43.64 26.94
C ALA A 449 23.41 43.34 27.81
N ILE A 450 22.22 43.70 27.33
CA ILE A 450 20.96 43.33 27.98
C ILE A 450 20.62 41.93 27.48
N LEU A 451 20.67 40.91 28.34
CA LEU A 451 20.41 39.51 27.97
C LEU A 451 19.07 39.01 28.52
N THR A 452 18.03 39.83 28.37
CA THR A 452 16.69 39.55 28.87
C THR A 452 15.69 39.59 27.74
N GLY A 453 14.65 38.77 27.83
CA GLY A 453 13.60 38.68 26.83
C GLY A 453 12.49 37.74 27.28
N ASP A 454 11.59 37.44 26.35
CA ASP A 454 10.53 36.45 26.54
C ASP A 454 10.75 35.27 25.57
N LEU A 455 10.69 34.06 26.11
CA LEU A 455 10.55 32.80 25.39
C LEU A 455 9.06 32.50 25.21
N ILE A 456 8.59 32.52 23.97
CA ILE A 456 7.21 32.22 23.63
C ILE A 456 7.10 30.73 23.31
N ILE A 457 6.21 30.03 24.01
CA ILE A 457 5.88 28.62 23.75
C ILE A 457 4.39 28.53 23.42
N GLU A 458 4.06 28.08 22.21
CA GLU A 458 2.67 28.02 21.72
C GLU A 458 2.39 26.69 21.02
N GLU A 459 1.31 26.02 21.39
CA GLU A 459 0.80 24.86 20.66
C GLU A 459 -0.06 25.34 19.49
N LEU A 460 0.47 25.18 18.29
CA LEU A 460 -0.14 25.58 17.04
C LEU A 460 -0.70 24.37 16.30
N CYS A 461 -1.85 24.57 15.67
CA CYS A 461 -2.33 23.75 14.59
C CYS A 461 -2.76 24.68 13.44
N ASP A 462 -3.08 24.10 12.29
CA ASP A 462 -3.44 24.82 11.06
C ASP A 462 -2.26 25.45 10.31
N PHE A 463 -1.47 24.61 9.63
CA PHE A 463 -0.43 25.05 8.68
C PHE A 463 -0.92 25.07 7.22
N GLY A 464 -2.24 24.94 7.02
CA GLY A 464 -2.89 24.91 5.71
C GLY A 464 -2.94 23.51 5.09
N LEU A 465 -4.16 23.05 4.79
CA LEU A 465 -4.40 21.84 3.99
C LEU A 465 -4.02 22.09 2.53
N THR A 466 -2.92 21.49 2.06
CA THR A 466 -2.42 21.61 0.69
C THR A 466 -2.07 20.25 0.10
N GLY A 467 -1.91 20.19 -1.23
CA GLY A 467 -1.53 18.96 -1.91
C GLY A 467 -2.59 17.86 -1.84
N VAL A 468 -3.87 18.24 -1.71
CA VAL A 468 -4.97 17.29 -1.69
C VAL A 468 -5.11 16.65 -3.08
N ILE A 469 -5.02 15.34 -3.15
CA ILE A 469 -5.16 14.54 -4.37
C ILE A 469 -6.10 13.37 -4.04
N GLY A 470 -7.01 13.06 -4.97
CA GLY A 470 -7.79 11.83 -4.97
C GLY A 470 -7.43 11.01 -6.21
N VAL A 471 -7.14 9.73 -6.01
CA VAL A 471 -6.79 8.78 -7.09
C VAL A 471 -7.77 7.62 -7.04
N VAL A 472 -8.36 7.31 -8.20
CA VAL A 472 -9.23 6.14 -8.36
C VAL A 472 -8.37 4.91 -8.67
N ASP A 473 -8.58 3.83 -7.95
CA ASP A 473 -8.08 2.51 -8.34
C ASP A 473 -9.05 1.88 -9.35
N CYS A 474 -8.61 1.76 -10.60
CA CYS A 474 -9.42 1.25 -11.70
C CYS A 474 -9.83 -0.23 -11.53
N GLY A 475 -9.09 -1.01 -10.72
CA GLY A 475 -9.41 -2.41 -10.47
C GLY A 475 -10.54 -2.58 -9.45
N THR A 476 -10.60 -1.71 -8.44
CA THR A 476 -11.48 -1.88 -7.27
C THR A 476 -12.59 -0.83 -7.18
N GLY A 477 -12.43 0.32 -7.85
CA GLY A 477 -13.30 1.49 -7.70
C GLY A 477 -13.05 2.25 -6.39
N ASP A 478 -11.98 1.91 -5.66
CA ASP A 478 -11.61 2.59 -4.43
C ASP A 478 -11.01 3.97 -4.72
N VAL A 479 -11.18 4.92 -3.80
CA VAL A 479 -10.57 6.25 -3.90
C VAL A 479 -9.52 6.42 -2.81
N ALA A 480 -8.27 6.55 -3.22
CA ALA A 480 -7.15 6.90 -2.35
C ALA A 480 -6.99 8.43 -2.28
N LEU A 481 -7.25 9.00 -1.11
CA LEU A 481 -7.01 10.41 -0.81
C LEU A 481 -5.64 10.58 -0.15
N SER A 482 -4.94 11.65 -0.50
CA SER A 482 -3.69 12.06 0.16
C SER A 482 -3.54 13.57 0.24
N TRP A 483 -2.82 14.06 1.24
CA TRP A 483 -2.53 15.48 1.46
C TRP A 483 -1.20 15.69 2.22
N ASN A 484 -0.66 16.91 2.13
CA ASN A 484 0.57 17.25 2.84
C ASN A 484 0.35 17.34 4.36
N PRO A 485 1.35 16.99 5.20
CA PRO A 485 1.30 17.22 6.64
C PRO A 485 0.94 18.67 6.96
N ALA A 486 -0.15 18.87 7.72
CA ALA A 486 -0.69 20.20 7.99
C ALA A 486 -0.94 20.50 9.48
N GLY A 487 -0.61 19.54 10.36
CA GLY A 487 -0.56 19.76 11.81
C GLY A 487 -1.90 19.98 12.50
N PHE A 488 -3.00 19.48 11.93
CA PHE A 488 -4.31 19.54 12.58
C PHE A 488 -4.42 18.50 13.68
N SER A 489 -5.17 18.82 14.75
CA SER A 489 -5.37 17.93 15.89
C SER A 489 -6.07 16.64 15.49
N ASN A 490 -6.97 16.71 14.51
CA ASN A 490 -7.61 15.57 13.87
C ASN A 490 -8.15 15.96 12.49
N TYR A 491 -8.59 14.95 11.73
CA TYR A 491 -9.17 15.12 10.40
C TYR A 491 -10.53 14.44 10.29
N ASP A 492 -11.48 15.06 9.58
CA ASP A 492 -12.72 14.42 9.12
C ASP A 492 -12.71 14.33 7.59
N ILE A 493 -13.26 13.24 7.06
CA ILE A 493 -13.38 12.98 5.63
C ILE A 493 -14.87 12.90 5.29
N ILE A 494 -15.29 13.71 4.33
CA ILE A 494 -16.68 13.83 3.91
C ILE A 494 -16.73 13.59 2.40
N ARG A 495 -17.66 12.74 1.94
CA ARG A 495 -17.97 12.55 0.51
C ARG A 495 -19.41 12.96 0.28
N ASP A 496 -19.63 13.94 -0.60
CA ASP A 496 -20.95 14.47 -0.95
C ASP A 496 -21.81 14.86 0.26
N GLY A 497 -21.18 15.46 1.27
CA GLY A 497 -21.84 15.84 2.52
C GLY A 497 -22.09 14.68 3.50
N VAL A 498 -21.67 13.45 3.17
CA VAL A 498 -21.72 12.28 4.06
C VAL A 498 -20.36 12.07 4.72
N VAL A 499 -20.31 12.08 6.05
CA VAL A 499 -19.08 11.80 6.81
C VAL A 499 -18.70 10.34 6.63
N LEU A 500 -17.54 10.09 6.00
CA LEU A 500 -16.95 8.75 5.83
C LEU A 500 -16.09 8.38 7.04
N ALA A 501 -15.28 9.33 7.51
CA ALA A 501 -14.45 9.17 8.69
C ALA A 501 -14.45 10.46 9.51
N SER A 502 -14.34 10.32 10.82
CA SER A 502 -14.30 11.45 11.75
C SER A 502 -13.24 11.25 12.81
N SER A 503 -12.63 12.34 13.25
CA SER A 503 -11.59 12.35 14.29
C SER A 503 -10.41 11.43 13.97
N LEU A 504 -10.03 11.37 12.69
CA LEU A 504 -8.80 10.69 12.28
C LEU A 504 -7.60 11.34 13.00
N PRO A 505 -6.63 10.55 13.50
CA PRO A 505 -5.59 11.05 14.39
C PRO A 505 -4.74 12.19 13.80
N PHE A 506 -4.11 12.96 14.69
CA PHE A 506 -3.03 13.88 14.32
C PHE A 506 -1.98 13.17 13.45
N GLY A 507 -1.47 13.87 12.43
CA GLY A 507 -0.49 13.30 11.51
C GLY A 507 -1.08 12.47 10.36
N THR A 508 -2.39 12.23 10.32
CA THR A 508 -3.03 11.58 9.17
C THR A 508 -2.80 12.40 7.90
N THR A 509 -2.31 11.75 6.85
CA THR A 509 -2.01 12.35 5.54
C THR A 509 -2.68 11.62 4.38
N SER A 510 -3.41 10.55 4.65
CA SER A 510 -4.13 9.77 3.64
C SER A 510 -5.38 9.11 4.19
N TYR A 511 -6.29 8.75 3.29
CA TYR A 511 -7.50 8.00 3.59
C TYR A 511 -7.94 7.21 2.36
N ASN A 512 -8.27 5.93 2.52
CA ASN A 512 -8.83 5.12 1.45
C ASN A 512 -10.34 4.95 1.65
N ASP A 513 -11.11 5.42 0.67
CA ASP A 513 -12.54 5.19 0.58
C ASP A 513 -12.81 3.94 -0.25
N VAL A 514 -13.16 2.86 0.44
CA VAL A 514 -13.35 1.52 -0.16
C VAL A 514 -14.76 1.40 -0.73
N ALA A 515 -14.86 0.85 -1.94
CA ALA A 515 -16.10 0.65 -2.69
C ALA A 515 -16.90 1.96 -2.87
N ALA A 516 -16.22 3.01 -3.33
CA ALA A 516 -16.90 4.23 -3.73
C ALA A 516 -17.87 3.94 -4.89
N PRO A 517 -19.14 4.43 -4.83
CA PRO A 517 -20.05 4.27 -5.95
C PRO A 517 -19.45 4.87 -7.23
N PRO A 518 -19.77 4.33 -8.42
CA PRO A 518 -19.43 5.00 -9.66
C PRO A 518 -20.14 6.36 -9.76
N GLY A 519 -19.43 7.36 -10.27
CA GLY A 519 -19.97 8.71 -10.44
C GLY A 519 -19.03 9.83 -9.98
N PRO A 520 -19.44 11.09 -10.22
CA PRO A 520 -18.74 12.25 -9.71
C PRO A 520 -18.94 12.36 -8.19
N HIS A 521 -17.83 12.48 -7.47
CA HIS A 521 -17.79 12.65 -6.02
C HIS A 521 -16.97 13.87 -5.62
N THR A 522 -17.48 14.64 -4.66
CA THR A 522 -16.70 15.71 -4.00
C THR A 522 -16.28 15.21 -2.61
N TYR A 523 -14.97 15.15 -2.40
CA TYR A 523 -14.37 14.83 -1.12
C TYR A 523 -13.93 16.11 -0.41
N GLU A 524 -14.41 16.31 0.82
CA GLU A 524 -13.96 17.37 1.72
C GLU A 524 -13.04 16.76 2.77
N ILE A 525 -11.82 17.31 2.90
CA ILE A 525 -10.89 17.02 3.99
C ILE A 525 -11.01 18.18 4.96
N VAL A 526 -11.46 17.88 6.17
CA VAL A 526 -11.63 18.87 7.24
C VAL A 526 -10.51 18.70 8.26
N GLY A 527 -9.58 19.65 8.31
CA GLY A 527 -8.55 19.73 9.34
C GLY A 527 -9.08 20.51 10.54
N ASN A 528 -9.23 19.85 11.69
CA ASN A 528 -9.73 20.49 12.91
C ASN A 528 -8.58 20.89 13.84
N CYS A 529 -8.54 22.15 14.23
CA CYS A 529 -7.55 22.71 15.14
C CYS A 529 -8.18 22.97 16.51
N THR A 530 -8.00 22.02 17.43
CA THR A 530 -8.71 22.05 18.74
C THR A 530 -8.20 23.17 19.64
N THR A 531 -6.89 23.46 19.60
CA THR A 531 -6.27 24.50 20.45
C THR A 531 -6.75 25.91 20.07
N GLN A 532 -6.96 26.17 18.79
CA GLN A 532 -7.44 27.47 18.30
C GLN A 532 -8.96 27.51 18.11
N GLY A 533 -9.64 26.37 18.16
CA GLY A 533 -11.08 26.26 17.92
C GLY A 533 -11.49 26.58 16.48
N THR A 534 -10.61 26.30 15.52
CA THR A 534 -10.79 26.56 14.09
C THR A 534 -10.83 25.26 13.29
N SER A 535 -11.34 25.32 12.06
CA SER A 535 -11.34 24.21 11.11
C SER A 535 -11.06 24.75 9.71
N VAL A 536 -10.25 24.02 8.94
CA VAL A 536 -9.99 24.31 7.52
C VAL A 536 -10.56 23.18 6.68
N VAL A 537 -11.20 23.54 5.57
CA VAL A 537 -11.77 22.59 4.62
C VAL A 537 -11.09 22.79 3.27
N THR A 538 -10.64 21.69 2.67
CA THR A 538 -10.18 21.64 1.29
C THR A 538 -10.92 20.52 0.57
N GLU A 539 -11.26 20.74 -0.69
CA GLU A 539 -12.05 19.80 -1.49
C GLU A 539 -11.26 19.25 -2.68
N VAL A 540 -11.56 18.02 -3.07
CA VAL A 540 -11.13 17.42 -4.34
C VAL A 540 -12.31 16.73 -5.01
N ASN A 541 -12.47 16.96 -6.31
CA ASN A 541 -13.48 16.28 -7.12
C ASN A 541 -12.84 15.07 -7.80
N VAL A 542 -13.51 13.92 -7.72
CA VAL A 542 -13.05 12.65 -8.27
C VAL A 542 -14.19 12.03 -9.06
N ASN A 543 -13.95 11.70 -10.32
CA ASN A 543 -14.88 10.90 -11.13
C ASN A 543 -14.53 9.43 -10.93
N VAL A 544 -15.31 8.73 -10.11
CA VAL A 544 -15.09 7.31 -9.82
C VAL A 544 -15.66 6.48 -10.96
N GLN A 545 -14.77 5.75 -11.63
CA GLN A 545 -15.13 4.66 -12.54
C GLN A 545 -15.23 3.39 -11.69
N GLY A 546 -16.28 2.59 -11.90
CA GLY A 546 -16.56 1.48 -11.01
C GLY A 546 -15.48 0.40 -11.05
N GLY A 547 -15.32 -0.32 -9.93
CA GLY A 547 -14.38 -1.45 -9.82
C GLY A 547 -14.71 -2.56 -10.81
N GLY A 548 -13.66 -3.26 -11.28
CA GLY A 548 -13.65 -4.15 -12.45
C GLY A 548 -14.99 -4.82 -12.79
N GLY A 549 -15.46 -4.58 -14.03
CA GLY A 549 -16.71 -5.15 -14.53
C GLY A 549 -17.51 -4.29 -15.52
N TYR A 550 -17.04 -3.09 -15.87
CA TYR A 550 -17.70 -2.20 -16.83
C TYR A 550 -17.06 -2.32 -18.21
N SER A 551 -17.84 -2.67 -19.22
CA SER A 551 -17.38 -2.73 -20.61
C SER A 551 -17.43 -1.37 -21.30
N ASP A 552 -18.19 -0.41 -20.75
CA ASP A 552 -18.55 0.82 -21.44
C ASP A 552 -18.55 2.03 -20.48
N VAL A 553 -18.09 3.18 -20.98
CA VAL A 553 -18.23 4.48 -20.30
C VAL A 553 -18.87 5.51 -21.22
N ILE A 554 -19.92 6.16 -20.74
CA ILE A 554 -20.53 7.34 -21.36
C ILE A 554 -19.97 8.58 -20.68
N ILE A 555 -19.34 9.44 -21.47
CA ILE A 555 -18.76 10.70 -21.01
C ILE A 555 -19.68 11.83 -21.47
N VAL A 556 -20.32 12.50 -20.52
CA VAL A 556 -21.28 13.58 -20.75
C VAL A 556 -20.54 14.91 -20.77
N GLY A 557 -20.14 15.34 -21.97
CA GLY A 557 -19.52 16.64 -22.19
C GLY A 557 -20.54 17.77 -22.29
N GLU A 558 -21.69 17.49 -22.88
CA GLU A 558 -22.79 18.45 -23.07
C GLU A 558 -23.39 18.94 -21.75
N THR A 559 -23.94 20.16 -21.78
CA THR A 559 -24.76 20.67 -20.68
C THR A 559 -26.23 20.27 -20.87
N PRO A 560 -27.02 20.08 -19.79
CA PRO A 560 -28.38 19.56 -19.91
C PRO A 560 -29.26 20.36 -20.86
N SER A 561 -29.86 19.67 -21.83
CA SER A 561 -30.58 20.25 -22.95
C SER A 561 -31.96 19.57 -23.16
N GLY A 562 -32.61 19.81 -24.31
CA GLY A 562 -33.87 19.19 -24.71
C GLY A 562 -33.71 17.77 -25.26
N ILE A 563 -32.52 17.41 -25.72
CA ILE A 563 -32.14 16.08 -26.21
C ILE A 563 -31.02 15.52 -25.31
N ASP A 564 -31.23 14.35 -24.73
CA ASP A 564 -30.27 13.74 -23.80
C ASP A 564 -29.67 12.48 -24.44
N SER A 565 -28.55 12.65 -25.16
CA SER A 565 -27.86 11.53 -25.81
C SER A 565 -27.34 10.52 -24.81
N ALA A 566 -26.81 11.00 -23.67
CA ALA A 566 -26.29 10.14 -22.63
C ALA A 566 -27.36 9.21 -22.06
N ALA A 567 -28.54 9.74 -21.71
CA ALA A 567 -29.65 8.93 -21.18
C ALA A 567 -30.24 7.98 -22.22
N ALA A 568 -30.36 8.43 -23.48
CA ALA A 568 -30.86 7.60 -24.57
C ALA A 568 -29.91 6.41 -24.84
N LEU A 569 -28.61 6.68 -24.92
CA LEU A 569 -27.61 5.64 -25.16
C LEU A 569 -27.45 4.72 -23.95
N GLN A 570 -27.44 5.25 -22.72
CA GLN A 570 -27.40 4.44 -21.51
C GLN A 570 -28.56 3.42 -21.51
N THR A 571 -29.79 3.90 -21.77
CA THR A 571 -30.97 3.04 -21.84
C THR A 571 -30.81 1.93 -22.88
N ALA A 572 -30.25 2.26 -24.05
CA ALA A 572 -30.04 1.29 -25.12
C ALA A 572 -28.98 0.25 -24.77
N LEU A 573 -27.83 0.67 -24.23
CA LEU A 573 -26.73 -0.22 -23.85
C LEU A 573 -27.12 -1.15 -22.68
N GLU A 574 -27.80 -0.61 -21.67
CA GLU A 574 -28.32 -1.42 -20.55
C GLU A 574 -29.38 -2.44 -21.02
N ALA A 575 -30.20 -2.10 -22.03
CA ALA A 575 -31.15 -3.02 -22.63
C ALA A 575 -30.46 -4.20 -23.36
N MET A 576 -29.19 -4.04 -23.74
CA MET A 576 -28.34 -5.12 -24.28
C MET A 576 -27.64 -5.94 -23.18
N GLY A 577 -27.82 -5.58 -21.91
CA GLY A 577 -27.15 -6.23 -20.78
C GLY A 577 -25.72 -5.74 -20.53
N LEU A 578 -25.31 -4.63 -21.15
CA LEU A 578 -24.01 -4.02 -20.92
C LEU A 578 -23.99 -3.24 -19.61
N VAL A 579 -22.83 -3.23 -18.95
CA VAL A 579 -22.60 -2.48 -17.72
C VAL A 579 -21.89 -1.19 -18.09
N VAL A 580 -22.54 -0.06 -17.83
CA VAL A 580 -22.14 1.26 -18.33
C VAL A 580 -22.00 2.24 -17.16
N ASP A 581 -20.86 2.92 -17.10
CA ASP A 581 -20.69 4.10 -16.24
C ASP A 581 -21.05 5.38 -17.00
N VAL A 582 -21.74 6.32 -16.34
CA VAL A 582 -22.09 7.63 -16.92
C VAL A 582 -21.42 8.73 -16.10
N LEU A 583 -20.45 9.42 -16.71
CA LEU A 583 -19.58 10.37 -16.03
C LEU A 583 -19.58 11.74 -16.73
N PRO A 584 -19.65 12.85 -15.98
CA PRO A 584 -19.61 14.19 -16.57
C PRO A 584 -18.17 14.62 -16.90
N GLY A 585 -18.04 15.60 -17.80
CA GLY A 585 -16.77 16.27 -18.09
C GLY A 585 -16.15 15.82 -19.42
N GLY A 586 -14.83 15.89 -19.51
CA GLY A 586 -14.09 15.46 -20.69
C GLY A 586 -13.32 14.15 -20.48
N PRO A 587 -12.94 13.44 -21.56
CA PRO A 587 -12.04 12.30 -21.50
C PRO A 587 -10.74 12.57 -20.74
N GLY A 588 -10.22 13.81 -20.78
CA GLY A 588 -9.00 14.20 -20.06
C GLY A 588 -9.15 14.26 -18.55
N ASP A 589 -10.39 14.23 -18.04
CA ASP A 589 -10.71 14.26 -16.61
C ASP A 589 -10.87 12.85 -15.99
N LEU A 590 -10.77 11.79 -16.80
CA LEU A 590 -11.02 10.40 -16.39
C LEU A 590 -9.74 9.57 -16.33
N ALA A 591 -9.57 8.81 -15.23
CA ALA A 591 -8.33 8.11 -14.94
C ALA A 591 -8.21 6.73 -15.61
N CYS A 592 -9.32 6.03 -15.80
CA CYS A 592 -9.36 4.60 -16.16
C CYS A 592 -9.73 4.34 -17.62
N LEU A 593 -9.53 5.31 -18.52
CA LEU A 593 -9.84 5.13 -19.96
C LEU A 593 -8.97 4.08 -20.66
N THR A 594 -7.91 3.59 -20.03
CA THR A 594 -7.06 2.51 -20.55
C THR A 594 -7.22 1.20 -19.81
N ASP A 595 -8.11 1.12 -18.81
CA ASP A 595 -8.30 -0.08 -18.00
C ASP A 595 -8.68 -1.29 -18.87
N ASP A 596 -8.15 -2.48 -18.57
CA ASP A 596 -8.36 -3.68 -19.38
C ASP A 596 -9.84 -4.10 -19.45
N SER A 597 -10.63 -3.80 -18.42
CA SER A 597 -12.07 -4.12 -18.39
C SER A 597 -12.91 -3.25 -19.32
N LEU A 598 -12.45 -2.03 -19.61
CA LEU A 598 -13.15 -1.11 -20.52
C LEU A 598 -13.00 -1.57 -21.97
N GLU A 599 -14.08 -1.61 -22.73
CA GLU A 599 -14.07 -1.90 -24.17
C GLU A 599 -14.33 -0.65 -25.00
N ARG A 600 -15.29 0.18 -24.57
CA ARG A 600 -15.89 1.26 -25.37
C ARG A 600 -16.03 2.56 -24.59
N ILE A 601 -15.68 3.66 -25.26
CA ILE A 601 -15.81 5.03 -24.76
C ILE A 601 -16.80 5.77 -25.65
N TRP A 602 -17.85 6.32 -25.04
CA TRP A 602 -18.91 7.06 -25.72
C TRP A 602 -18.90 8.52 -25.26
N TYR A 603 -18.31 9.42 -26.05
CA TYR A 603 -18.26 10.84 -25.74
C TYR A 603 -19.43 11.60 -26.35
N MET A 604 -20.26 12.18 -25.48
CA MET A 604 -21.43 13.01 -25.82
C MET A 604 -21.05 14.48 -25.77
N GLY A 605 -20.56 15.04 -26.88
CA GLY A 605 -20.10 16.43 -26.96
C GLY A 605 -21.22 17.45 -27.13
N GLY A 606 -22.41 17.01 -27.58
CA GLY A 606 -23.60 17.82 -27.82
C GLY A 606 -23.51 18.76 -29.03
N THR A 607 -24.59 19.50 -29.29
CA THR A 607 -24.66 20.57 -30.29
C THR A 607 -24.83 21.96 -29.67
N TYR A 608 -24.51 23.02 -30.43
CA TYR A 608 -24.71 24.39 -29.98
C TYR A 608 -26.18 24.62 -29.58
N PRO A 609 -26.48 25.34 -28.48
CA PRO A 609 -25.58 26.11 -27.62
C PRO A 609 -25.03 25.35 -26.40
N ASN A 610 -25.38 24.07 -26.25
CA ASN A 610 -25.11 23.28 -25.06
C ASN A 610 -23.85 22.41 -25.18
N ALA A 611 -23.23 22.39 -26.37
CA ALA A 611 -22.01 21.67 -26.69
C ALA A 611 -20.81 22.06 -25.82
N ARG A 612 -19.92 21.10 -25.61
CA ARG A 612 -18.60 21.29 -24.99
C ARG A 612 -17.50 21.08 -26.01
N ALA A 613 -16.72 22.13 -26.24
CA ALA A 613 -15.52 22.05 -27.06
C ALA A 613 -14.53 21.02 -26.50
N MET A 614 -14.05 20.12 -27.37
CA MET A 614 -13.04 19.13 -27.00
C MET A 614 -11.71 19.83 -26.69
N THR A 615 -11.16 19.59 -25.50
CA THR A 615 -9.88 20.19 -25.11
C THR A 615 -8.69 19.39 -25.64
N ALA A 616 -7.50 19.99 -25.65
CA ALA A 616 -6.27 19.28 -26.01
C ALA A 616 -6.00 18.06 -25.09
N ALA A 617 -6.37 18.14 -23.80
CA ALA A 617 -6.23 17.03 -22.86
C ALA A 617 -7.19 15.88 -23.21
N ASP A 618 -8.42 16.20 -23.61
CA ASP A 618 -9.40 15.21 -24.06
C ASP A 618 -8.92 14.48 -25.30
N GLY A 619 -8.40 15.21 -26.29
CA GLY A 619 -7.87 14.62 -27.52
C GLY A 619 -6.70 13.67 -27.26
N VAL A 620 -5.79 14.03 -26.35
CA VAL A 620 -4.68 13.15 -25.92
C VAL A 620 -5.21 11.90 -25.21
N ALA A 621 -6.20 12.04 -24.33
CA ALA A 621 -6.77 10.92 -23.59
C ALA A 621 -7.46 9.91 -24.53
N LEU A 622 -8.25 10.38 -25.50
CA LEU A 622 -8.87 9.53 -26.51
C LEU A 622 -7.84 8.84 -27.41
N LEU A 623 -6.78 9.55 -27.82
CA LEU A 623 -5.69 8.97 -28.60
C LEU A 623 -5.01 7.81 -27.84
N ILE A 624 -4.71 8.02 -26.55
CA ILE A 624 -4.11 7.00 -25.69
C ILE A 624 -5.05 5.80 -25.53
N ALA A 625 -6.33 6.04 -25.23
CA ALA A 625 -7.33 4.98 -25.08
C ALA A 625 -7.50 4.15 -26.36
N GLN A 626 -7.60 4.81 -27.52
CA GLN A 626 -7.68 4.13 -28.82
C GLN A 626 -6.44 3.25 -29.05
N SER A 627 -5.25 3.76 -28.75
CA SER A 627 -4.00 2.99 -28.89
C SER A 627 -3.93 1.79 -27.94
N ALA A 628 -4.59 1.87 -26.79
CA ALA A 628 -4.77 0.78 -25.83
C ALA A 628 -5.86 -0.23 -26.25
N GLY A 629 -6.45 -0.06 -27.43
CA GLY A 629 -7.45 -0.96 -27.99
C GLY A 629 -8.90 -0.57 -27.71
N LYS A 630 -9.15 0.58 -27.08
CA LYS A 630 -10.52 0.99 -26.72
C LYS A 630 -11.24 1.58 -27.91
N HIS A 631 -12.46 1.11 -28.15
CA HIS A 631 -13.29 1.59 -29.24
C HIS A 631 -13.92 2.93 -28.86
N LEU A 632 -13.97 3.86 -29.82
CA LEU A 632 -14.43 5.22 -29.58
C LEU A 632 -15.70 5.50 -30.36
N TYR A 633 -16.66 6.10 -29.68
CA TYR A 633 -17.76 6.83 -30.27
C TYR A 633 -17.65 8.30 -29.83
N VAL A 634 -17.68 9.22 -30.79
CA VAL A 634 -17.63 10.67 -30.54
C VAL A 634 -18.74 11.34 -31.31
N GLU A 635 -19.63 12.01 -30.60
CA GLU A 635 -20.59 12.93 -31.18
C GLU A 635 -20.31 14.38 -30.80
N GLY A 636 -20.61 15.31 -31.72
CA GLY A 636 -20.69 16.73 -31.40
C GLY A 636 -20.77 17.61 -32.65
N GLY A 637 -21.52 18.71 -32.55
CA GLY A 637 -21.79 19.61 -33.67
C GLY A 637 -20.55 20.33 -34.18
N ASP A 638 -19.77 20.92 -33.26
CA ASP A 638 -18.70 21.89 -33.58
C ASP A 638 -17.27 21.30 -33.50
N ILE A 639 -17.14 20.02 -33.11
CA ILE A 639 -15.85 19.35 -32.85
C ILE A 639 -14.95 19.32 -34.10
N TRP A 640 -15.54 19.37 -35.29
CA TRP A 640 -14.87 19.05 -36.54
C TRP A 640 -14.45 20.30 -37.32
N GLY A 641 -15.34 21.29 -37.42
CA GLY A 641 -15.20 22.45 -38.30
C GLY A 641 -15.07 23.81 -37.61
N PHE A 642 -15.52 23.94 -36.37
CA PHE A 642 -15.52 25.21 -35.63
C PHE A 642 -14.49 25.23 -34.49
N ASP A 643 -14.45 24.19 -33.67
CA ASP A 643 -13.56 24.10 -32.52
C ASP A 643 -12.08 23.90 -32.92
N PRO A 644 -11.12 24.30 -32.06
CA PRO A 644 -9.71 24.04 -32.32
C PRO A 644 -9.42 22.53 -32.41
N ALA A 645 -8.76 22.12 -33.49
CA ALA A 645 -8.33 20.73 -33.67
C ALA A 645 -7.45 20.25 -32.50
N THR A 646 -7.65 18.99 -32.11
CA THR A 646 -6.93 18.27 -31.05
C THR A 646 -6.24 17.03 -31.63
N ASP A 647 -5.50 16.29 -30.79
CA ASP A 647 -4.83 15.06 -31.23
C ASP A 647 -5.80 13.96 -31.67
N PHE A 648 -7.07 14.00 -31.21
CA PHE A 648 -8.11 13.09 -31.67
C PHE A 648 -8.40 13.23 -33.17
N ASN A 649 -8.25 14.43 -33.76
CA ASN A 649 -8.46 14.63 -35.20
C ASN A 649 -7.49 13.85 -36.09
N SER A 650 -6.41 13.28 -35.53
CA SER A 650 -5.48 12.43 -36.29
C SER A 650 -5.93 10.96 -36.40
N ILE A 651 -7.01 10.59 -35.70
CA ILE A 651 -7.56 9.24 -35.56
C ILE A 651 -9.09 9.18 -35.70
N ASP A 652 -9.76 10.30 -35.98
CA ASP A 652 -11.23 10.42 -36.01
C ASP A 652 -11.87 9.83 -37.28
N GLY A 653 -11.06 9.50 -38.29
CA GLY A 653 -11.50 8.98 -39.57
C GLY A 653 -12.03 10.04 -40.53
N ILE A 654 -11.95 11.33 -40.19
CA ILE A 654 -12.53 12.45 -40.93
C ILE A 654 -11.43 13.21 -41.68
N ALA A 655 -11.74 13.69 -42.89
CA ALA A 655 -10.80 14.48 -43.67
C ALA A 655 -10.55 15.85 -43.03
N ASP A 656 -9.27 16.24 -42.94
CA ASP A 656 -8.84 17.56 -42.47
C ASP A 656 -9.54 18.73 -43.19
N GLY A 657 -9.76 19.81 -42.44
CA GLY A 657 -10.27 21.07 -42.99
C GLY A 657 -11.78 21.09 -43.22
N VAL A 658 -12.52 20.36 -42.37
CA VAL A 658 -13.97 20.45 -42.24
C VAL A 658 -14.39 21.91 -42.06
N ALA A 659 -15.47 22.29 -42.70
CA ALA A 659 -16.06 23.62 -42.55
C ALA A 659 -17.13 23.58 -41.47
N ASP A 660 -17.20 24.65 -40.68
CA ASP A 660 -18.31 24.94 -39.77
C ASP A 660 -19.66 24.76 -40.47
N GLY A 661 -20.52 23.99 -39.82
CA GLY A 661 -21.76 23.44 -40.34
C GLY A 661 -22.93 24.42 -40.49
N ALA A 662 -24.14 23.85 -40.51
CA ALA A 662 -25.39 24.60 -40.52
C ALA A 662 -26.54 23.78 -39.92
N ASP A 663 -27.69 24.44 -39.75
CA ASP A 663 -28.92 23.89 -39.16
C ASP A 663 -29.87 23.26 -40.22
N ASN A 664 -29.32 22.59 -41.22
CA ASN A 664 -30.10 22.01 -42.33
C ASN A 664 -30.13 20.47 -42.32
N TYR A 665 -29.54 19.84 -41.30
CA TYR A 665 -29.62 18.40 -41.07
C TYR A 665 -30.92 18.08 -40.32
N LEU A 666 -31.96 17.60 -41.02
CA LEU A 666 -33.29 17.36 -40.44
C LEU A 666 -33.85 15.96 -40.74
N ILE A 667 -33.40 15.37 -41.83
CA ILE A 667 -33.79 14.03 -42.29
C ILE A 667 -32.51 13.35 -42.74
N MET A 668 -32.28 12.12 -42.27
CA MET A 668 -31.06 11.37 -42.45
C MET A 668 -31.30 10.04 -43.18
N ASP A 669 -30.38 9.73 -44.08
CA ASP A 669 -30.27 8.45 -44.78
C ASP A 669 -28.99 7.75 -44.33
N GLY A 670 -29.15 6.51 -43.87
CA GLY A 670 -28.06 5.63 -43.50
C GLY A 670 -27.36 5.05 -44.72
N LEU A 671 -26.08 4.74 -44.56
CA LEU A 671 -25.22 4.19 -45.61
C LEU A 671 -24.54 2.90 -45.15
N ASP A 672 -24.16 2.05 -46.11
CA ASP A 672 -23.28 0.91 -45.87
C ASP A 672 -21.82 1.38 -45.93
N SER A 673 -21.10 1.27 -44.82
CA SER A 673 -19.67 1.58 -44.75
C SER A 673 -18.82 0.66 -45.62
N GLY A 674 -19.30 -0.56 -45.91
CA GLY A 674 -18.52 -1.65 -46.52
C GLY A 674 -17.49 -2.28 -45.58
N TYR A 675 -17.44 -1.86 -44.31
CA TYR A 675 -16.44 -2.29 -43.32
C TYR A 675 -17.04 -2.85 -42.02
N GLY A 676 -18.31 -3.28 -42.07
CA GLY A 676 -18.99 -3.96 -40.95
C GLY A 676 -20.08 -3.14 -40.24
N LEU A 677 -20.27 -1.87 -40.58
CA LEU A 677 -21.43 -1.09 -40.19
C LEU A 677 -22.32 -0.82 -41.41
N ASP A 678 -23.50 -1.44 -41.45
CA ASP A 678 -24.51 -1.26 -42.50
C ASP A 678 -25.77 -0.62 -41.92
N LEU A 679 -26.04 0.62 -42.33
CA LEU A 679 -27.22 1.39 -41.97
C LEU A 679 -28.10 1.68 -43.19
N SER A 680 -27.82 1.07 -44.35
CA SER A 680 -28.45 1.41 -45.62
C SER A 680 -29.96 1.10 -45.70
N ASP A 681 -30.50 0.33 -44.74
CA ASP A 681 -31.93 0.08 -44.57
C ASP A 681 -32.66 1.20 -43.81
N LEU A 682 -31.93 2.06 -43.09
CA LEU A 682 -32.46 3.21 -42.35
C LEU A 682 -32.52 4.41 -43.29
N GLN A 683 -33.70 4.71 -43.83
CA GLN A 683 -33.91 5.78 -44.81
C GLN A 683 -35.04 6.71 -44.35
N ASP A 684 -35.00 7.97 -44.77
CA ASP A 684 -35.99 9.01 -44.42
C ASP A 684 -36.18 9.16 -42.89
N ILE A 685 -35.13 8.97 -42.08
CA ILE A 685 -35.25 9.05 -40.62
C ILE A 685 -35.23 10.51 -40.17
N ALA A 686 -36.17 10.92 -39.32
CA ALA A 686 -36.16 12.27 -38.76
C ALA A 686 -35.01 12.45 -37.76
N TYR A 687 -34.33 13.60 -37.81
CA TYR A 687 -33.45 14.06 -36.73
C TYR A 687 -34.18 15.10 -35.89
N ASN A 688 -34.41 14.79 -34.62
CA ASN A 688 -34.97 15.70 -33.64
C ASN A 688 -33.83 16.48 -33.00
N GLN A 689 -33.63 17.70 -33.48
CA GLN A 689 -32.66 18.65 -32.97
C GLN A 689 -32.96 19.11 -31.52
N ASP A 690 -31.91 19.44 -30.76
CA ASP A 690 -31.97 19.88 -29.36
C ASP A 690 -32.87 21.12 -29.16
N GLN A 691 -32.77 22.09 -30.05
CA GLN A 691 -33.52 23.33 -29.96
C GLN A 691 -34.60 23.44 -31.04
N VAL A 692 -35.76 23.97 -30.64
CA VAL A 692 -36.87 24.28 -31.56
C VAL A 692 -36.60 25.49 -32.48
N ALA A 693 -35.43 26.15 -32.33
CA ALA A 693 -35.07 27.38 -33.03
C ALA A 693 -33.67 27.27 -33.64
N ALA A 694 -33.64 26.95 -34.93
CA ALA A 694 -32.52 26.89 -35.88
C ALA A 694 -31.10 27.25 -35.40
N LEU A 695 -30.55 26.44 -34.51
CA LEU A 695 -29.25 26.66 -33.88
C LEU A 695 -28.49 25.36 -33.64
N ASP A 696 -28.92 24.24 -34.20
CA ASP A 696 -28.22 22.96 -34.07
C ASP A 696 -27.29 22.80 -35.28
N TRP A 697 -26.05 23.24 -35.10
CA TRP A 697 -25.03 23.27 -36.15
C TRP A 697 -24.44 21.87 -36.32
N THR A 698 -24.73 21.25 -37.46
CA THR A 698 -24.14 19.97 -37.87
C THR A 698 -23.08 20.26 -38.93
N ASP A 699 -21.83 19.92 -38.62
CA ASP A 699 -20.70 19.99 -39.52
C ASP A 699 -20.82 19.00 -40.68
N GLU A 700 -20.34 19.45 -41.84
CA GLU A 700 -20.32 18.70 -43.09
C GLU A 700 -19.03 17.86 -43.19
N ILE A 701 -19.10 16.58 -42.81
CA ILE A 701 -17.91 15.72 -42.69
C ILE A 701 -17.72 14.79 -43.90
N GLN A 702 -16.45 14.45 -44.17
CA GLN A 702 -16.05 13.52 -45.23
C GLN A 702 -15.08 12.46 -44.68
N PRO A 703 -15.07 11.23 -45.21
CA PRO A 703 -14.10 10.21 -44.81
C PRO A 703 -12.66 10.61 -45.12
N GLY A 704 -11.79 10.50 -44.13
CA GLY A 704 -10.35 10.69 -44.21
C GLY A 704 -9.67 9.59 -45.02
N THR A 705 -8.56 9.94 -45.67
CA THR A 705 -7.68 8.99 -46.37
C THR A 705 -6.20 9.14 -45.98
N LEU A 706 -5.91 10.09 -45.08
CA LEU A 706 -4.56 10.45 -44.64
C LEU A 706 -4.34 10.19 -43.15
N ASP A 707 -5.33 9.64 -42.47
CA ASP A 707 -5.31 9.42 -41.02
C ASP A 707 -4.35 8.30 -40.67
N SER A 708 -3.86 8.36 -39.44
CA SER A 708 -2.70 7.57 -39.01
C SER A 708 -2.97 6.07 -38.87
N LEU A 709 -4.24 5.65 -38.84
CA LEU A 709 -4.68 4.29 -38.51
C LEU A 709 -5.19 3.49 -39.72
N GLY A 710 -4.87 3.91 -40.95
CA GLY A 710 -5.22 3.18 -42.17
C GLY A 710 -6.31 3.84 -43.04
N PRO A 711 -6.67 3.22 -44.18
CA PRO A 711 -7.52 3.87 -45.18
C PRO A 711 -9.02 3.53 -45.10
N ASN A 712 -9.44 2.65 -44.19
CA ASN A 712 -10.79 2.06 -44.20
C ASN A 712 -11.82 2.94 -43.45
N SER A 713 -11.97 4.18 -43.91
CA SER A 713 -12.98 5.12 -43.43
C SER A 713 -14.10 5.27 -44.48
N ALA A 714 -15.36 5.33 -44.02
CA ALA A 714 -16.52 5.50 -44.88
C ALA A 714 -17.66 6.28 -44.20
N LEU A 715 -18.47 6.97 -45.00
CA LEU A 715 -19.69 7.62 -44.53
C LEU A 715 -20.71 6.56 -44.09
N VAL A 716 -21.41 6.86 -43.00
CA VAL A 716 -22.53 6.06 -42.49
C VAL A 716 -23.85 6.84 -42.40
N TRP A 717 -23.78 8.17 -42.44
CA TRP A 717 -24.95 9.06 -42.43
C TRP A 717 -24.78 10.21 -43.42
N GLU A 718 -25.82 10.46 -44.23
CA GLU A 718 -25.94 11.64 -45.11
C GLU A 718 -27.35 12.28 -44.97
N PRO A 719 -27.52 13.58 -45.29
CA PRO A 719 -28.85 14.18 -45.32
C PRO A 719 -29.66 13.63 -46.50
N ASP A 720 -30.96 13.42 -46.30
CA ASP A 720 -31.87 13.06 -47.40
C ASP A 720 -31.76 14.08 -48.54
N GLY A 721 -31.69 13.57 -49.76
CA GLY A 721 -31.52 14.36 -50.98
C GLY A 721 -30.11 14.94 -51.19
N GLN A 722 -29.11 14.55 -50.41
CA GLN A 722 -27.69 14.94 -50.54
C GLN A 722 -27.48 16.46 -50.52
N ILE A 723 -28.12 17.15 -49.58
CA ILE A 723 -28.10 18.61 -49.47
C ILE A 723 -26.69 19.17 -49.23
N PHE A 724 -25.81 18.40 -48.57
CA PHE A 724 -24.40 18.76 -48.36
C PHE A 724 -23.52 18.55 -49.60
N GLY A 725 -24.00 17.77 -50.57
CA GLY A 725 -23.26 17.38 -51.77
C GLY A 725 -22.77 15.94 -51.74
N VAL A 726 -22.34 15.45 -52.90
CA VAL A 726 -21.98 14.03 -53.08
C VAL A 726 -20.72 13.69 -52.27
N GLY A 727 -20.83 12.67 -51.41
CA GLY A 727 -19.72 12.20 -50.58
C GLY A 727 -19.43 13.10 -49.37
N ILE A 728 -20.42 13.90 -48.96
CA ILE A 728 -20.39 14.69 -47.72
C ILE A 728 -21.59 14.25 -46.89
N GLY A 729 -21.37 14.00 -45.60
CA GLY A 729 -22.39 13.52 -44.69
C GLY A 729 -22.24 14.10 -43.29
N ALA A 730 -22.80 13.38 -42.31
CA ALA A 730 -22.81 13.79 -40.90
C ALA A 730 -22.30 12.68 -39.96
N GLY A 731 -21.90 11.51 -40.49
CA GLY A 731 -21.34 10.40 -39.72
C GLY A 731 -20.32 9.61 -40.52
N VAL A 732 -19.21 9.24 -39.87
CA VAL A 732 -18.10 8.46 -40.43
C VAL A 732 -17.75 7.31 -39.51
N TYR A 733 -17.64 6.11 -40.07
CA TYR A 733 -17.10 4.94 -39.39
C TYR A 733 -15.70 4.61 -39.91
N TYR A 734 -14.78 4.40 -38.99
CA TYR A 734 -13.39 4.14 -39.26
C TYR A 734 -12.96 2.78 -38.69
N ASN A 735 -12.79 1.81 -39.59
CA ASN A 735 -12.29 0.48 -39.28
C ASN A 735 -10.75 0.49 -39.28
N THR A 736 -10.18 0.84 -38.14
CA THR A 736 -8.75 1.07 -37.96
C THR A 736 -7.91 -0.21 -38.17
N ASP A 737 -6.69 -0.05 -38.67
CA ASP A 737 -5.72 -1.14 -38.87
C ASP A 737 -5.04 -1.56 -37.54
N SER A 738 -5.13 -0.73 -36.50
CA SER A 738 -4.54 -0.97 -35.18
C SER A 738 -5.25 -0.17 -34.08
N GLY A 739 -5.27 -0.73 -32.86
CA GLY A 739 -6.00 -0.15 -31.73
C GLY A 739 -7.51 -0.36 -31.84
N GLY A 740 -8.28 0.47 -31.15
CA GLY A 740 -9.74 0.46 -31.22
C GLY A 740 -10.29 1.11 -32.48
N LYS A 741 -11.53 0.80 -32.82
CA LYS A 741 -12.28 1.38 -33.94
C LYS A 741 -12.90 2.71 -33.53
N VAL A 742 -13.19 3.57 -34.50
CA VAL A 742 -13.72 4.93 -34.22
C VAL A 742 -14.99 5.18 -35.03
N LEU A 743 -16.02 5.69 -34.35
CA LEU A 743 -17.27 6.18 -34.96
C LEU A 743 -17.44 7.66 -34.58
N SER A 744 -17.43 8.52 -35.58
CA SER A 744 -17.46 9.98 -35.42
C SER A 744 -18.72 10.54 -36.08
N GLN A 745 -19.50 11.35 -35.38
CA GLN A 745 -20.69 11.98 -35.96
C GLN A 745 -20.90 13.41 -35.47
N SER A 746 -21.55 14.22 -36.30
CA SER A 746 -21.78 15.65 -36.03
C SER A 746 -23.20 15.95 -35.50
N TRP A 747 -23.94 14.92 -35.15
CA TRP A 747 -25.31 15.01 -34.65
C TRP A 747 -25.48 14.19 -33.37
N GLU A 748 -26.47 14.51 -32.56
CA GLU A 748 -26.70 13.91 -31.24
C GLU A 748 -27.51 12.62 -31.34
N PHE A 749 -26.99 11.52 -30.79
CA PHE A 749 -27.66 10.21 -30.76
C PHE A 749 -29.08 10.30 -30.21
N GLY A 750 -29.30 11.09 -29.14
CA GLY A 750 -30.60 11.29 -28.51
C GLY A 750 -31.65 11.87 -29.47
N GLY A 751 -31.22 12.55 -30.52
CA GLY A 751 -32.06 13.13 -31.56
C GLY A 751 -32.51 12.15 -32.64
N PHE A 752 -31.99 10.92 -32.67
CA PHE A 752 -32.36 9.92 -33.67
C PHE A 752 -33.86 9.58 -33.60
N GLY A 753 -34.61 9.84 -34.67
CA GLY A 753 -36.06 9.62 -34.71
C GLY A 753 -36.49 8.18 -35.03
N GLY A 754 -35.54 7.27 -35.27
CA GLY A 754 -35.77 5.84 -35.47
C GLY A 754 -35.74 5.04 -34.16
N ASP A 755 -35.50 3.73 -34.26
CA ASP A 755 -35.31 2.86 -33.09
C ASP A 755 -33.87 3.01 -32.56
N GLN A 756 -33.71 3.74 -31.45
CA GLN A 756 -32.41 3.99 -30.81
C GLN A 756 -31.76 2.71 -30.29
N ASN A 757 -32.54 1.71 -29.86
CA ASN A 757 -31.97 0.43 -29.41
C ASN A 757 -31.37 -0.34 -30.59
N ASP A 758 -32.06 -0.37 -31.73
CA ASP A 758 -31.53 -0.97 -32.97
C ASP A 758 -30.24 -0.27 -33.41
N LEU A 759 -30.24 1.06 -33.41
CA LEU A 759 -29.07 1.84 -33.81
C LEU A 759 -27.87 1.58 -32.90
N ALA A 760 -28.07 1.63 -31.58
CA ALA A 760 -27.01 1.34 -30.62
C ALA A 760 -26.47 -0.09 -30.80
N MET A 761 -27.33 -1.11 -31.01
CA MET A 761 -26.88 -2.49 -31.26
C MET A 761 -25.96 -2.58 -32.48
N ARG A 762 -26.27 -1.85 -33.56
CA ARG A 762 -25.42 -1.80 -34.76
C ARG A 762 -24.10 -1.10 -34.49
N TYR A 763 -24.09 -0.03 -33.69
CA TYR A 763 -22.87 0.66 -33.30
C TYR A 763 -21.97 -0.23 -32.44
N VAL A 764 -22.53 -0.93 -31.45
CA VAL A 764 -21.80 -1.94 -30.65
C VAL A 764 -21.25 -3.05 -31.56
N GLY A 765 -22.05 -3.54 -32.50
CA GLY A 765 -21.63 -4.52 -33.52
C GLY A 765 -20.44 -4.10 -34.34
N ALA A 766 -20.47 -2.87 -34.83
CA ALA A 766 -19.39 -2.33 -35.64
C ALA A 766 -18.14 -2.05 -34.82
N LEU A 767 -18.28 -1.40 -33.66
CA LEU A 767 -17.16 -1.08 -32.78
C LEU A 767 -16.50 -2.35 -32.23
N GLY A 768 -17.24 -3.45 -32.04
CA GLY A 768 -16.74 -4.69 -31.47
C GLY A 768 -17.17 -4.83 -30.01
N GLY A 769 -17.30 -6.07 -29.53
CA GLY A 769 -17.79 -6.35 -28.17
C GLY A 769 -19.29 -6.65 -28.05
N VAL A 770 -19.99 -7.11 -29.10
CA VAL A 770 -21.34 -7.66 -28.89
C VAL A 770 -21.20 -9.04 -28.20
N PRO A 771 -21.95 -9.32 -27.12
CA PRO A 771 -22.44 -10.67 -26.90
C PRO A 771 -23.24 -11.01 -28.16
N SER A 772 -22.74 -11.97 -28.92
CA SER A 772 -23.15 -12.39 -30.26
C SER A 772 -24.65 -12.57 -30.54
N GLY A 773 -25.54 -12.46 -29.54
CA GLY A 773 -26.93 -12.86 -29.63
C GLY A 773 -27.10 -14.37 -29.82
N GLU A 774 -26.01 -15.07 -30.18
CA GLU A 774 -25.90 -16.50 -30.11
C GLU A 774 -25.94 -16.94 -28.63
N PRO A 775 -26.77 -17.94 -28.30
CA PRO A 775 -26.90 -18.43 -26.95
C PRO A 775 -25.55 -18.99 -26.46
N VAL A 776 -25.10 -18.53 -25.29
CA VAL A 776 -23.96 -19.13 -24.59
C VAL A 776 -24.40 -20.38 -23.84
N PHE A 777 -23.63 -21.46 -23.95
CA PHE A 777 -23.94 -22.74 -23.31
C PHE A 777 -22.65 -23.48 -22.92
N LYS A 778 -22.78 -24.53 -22.10
CA LYS A 778 -21.72 -25.53 -21.89
C LYS A 778 -22.03 -26.74 -22.76
N ARG A 779 -21.09 -27.14 -23.61
CA ARG A 779 -21.26 -28.33 -24.46
C ARG A 779 -21.18 -29.59 -23.59
N GLY A 780 -22.26 -30.36 -23.54
CA GLY A 780 -22.39 -31.54 -22.69
C GLY A 780 -23.27 -31.37 -21.44
N ASP A 781 -23.65 -30.15 -21.04
CA ASP A 781 -24.62 -29.92 -19.94
C ASP A 781 -26.07 -29.95 -20.46
N LYS A 782 -26.53 -31.16 -20.73
CA LYS A 782 -27.76 -31.44 -21.49
C LYS A 782 -29.00 -31.25 -20.63
N ASN A 783 -28.88 -31.46 -19.32
CA ASN A 783 -29.97 -31.25 -18.36
C ASN A 783 -29.98 -29.84 -17.75
N MET A 784 -28.95 -29.02 -18.05
CA MET A 784 -28.78 -27.63 -17.63
C MET A 784 -28.61 -27.47 -16.11
N ASP A 785 -27.97 -28.42 -15.44
CA ASP A 785 -27.69 -28.37 -14.00
C ASP A 785 -26.35 -27.70 -13.65
N GLY A 786 -25.61 -27.24 -14.66
CA GLY A 786 -24.34 -26.53 -14.55
C GLY A 786 -23.12 -27.45 -14.59
N SER A 787 -23.30 -28.78 -14.57
CA SER A 787 -22.24 -29.77 -14.41
C SER A 787 -22.27 -30.87 -15.47
N PHE A 788 -21.19 -31.05 -16.22
CA PHE A 788 -21.07 -32.17 -17.14
C PHE A 788 -20.87 -33.53 -16.43
N ASN A 789 -21.90 -34.39 -16.43
CA ASN A 789 -21.89 -35.66 -15.74
C ASN A 789 -22.82 -36.73 -16.36
N ILE A 790 -22.96 -37.88 -15.69
CA ILE A 790 -23.79 -38.98 -16.21
C ILE A 790 -25.29 -38.64 -16.31
N ALA A 791 -25.77 -37.65 -15.55
CA ALA A 791 -27.15 -37.20 -15.60
C ALA A 791 -27.51 -36.59 -16.96
N ASP A 792 -26.56 -35.92 -17.61
CA ASP A 792 -26.69 -35.37 -18.97
C ASP A 792 -26.91 -36.47 -20.00
N GLU A 793 -26.14 -37.56 -19.89
CA GLU A 793 -26.26 -38.70 -20.78
C GLU A 793 -27.59 -39.44 -20.61
N ILE A 794 -28.05 -39.55 -19.36
CA ILE A 794 -29.37 -40.11 -19.06
C ILE A 794 -30.46 -39.21 -19.65
N TYR A 795 -30.32 -37.89 -19.53
CA TYR A 795 -31.26 -36.92 -20.07
C TYR A 795 -31.38 -37.04 -21.60
N LEU A 796 -30.25 -37.04 -22.31
CA LEU A 796 -30.21 -37.19 -23.76
C LEU A 796 -30.76 -38.54 -24.24
N LEU A 797 -30.33 -39.65 -23.62
CA LEU A 797 -30.83 -40.97 -23.99
C LEU A 797 -32.33 -41.13 -23.71
N ALA A 798 -32.85 -40.48 -22.65
CA ALA A 798 -34.28 -40.44 -22.39
C ALA A 798 -35.03 -39.65 -23.46
N ALA A 799 -34.49 -38.49 -23.89
CA ALA A 799 -35.04 -37.66 -24.97
C ALA A 799 -35.12 -38.43 -26.30
N LEU A 800 -34.06 -39.19 -26.64
CA LEU A 800 -33.94 -39.92 -27.90
C LEU A 800 -34.79 -41.20 -27.94
N PHE A 801 -34.88 -41.95 -26.84
CA PHE A 801 -35.40 -43.33 -26.87
C PHE A 801 -36.59 -43.62 -25.96
N SER A 802 -36.83 -42.77 -24.94
CA SER A 802 -37.79 -43.09 -23.87
C SER A 802 -38.92 -42.07 -23.73
N GLY A 803 -39.00 -41.08 -24.64
CA GLY A 803 -40.02 -40.03 -24.61
C GLY A 803 -39.79 -38.99 -23.51
N GLY A 804 -38.54 -38.79 -23.08
CA GLY A 804 -38.12 -37.70 -22.21
C GLY A 804 -38.27 -36.33 -22.88
N ALA A 805 -38.09 -35.27 -22.10
CA ALA A 805 -38.07 -33.90 -22.62
C ALA A 805 -36.97 -33.76 -23.69
N GLN A 806 -37.26 -33.03 -24.77
CA GLN A 806 -36.24 -32.72 -25.79
C GLN A 806 -35.24 -31.72 -25.22
N CYS A 807 -34.03 -31.69 -25.80
CA CYS A 807 -33.04 -30.68 -25.47
C CYS A 807 -33.56 -29.29 -25.85
N LEU A 808 -33.57 -28.37 -24.89
CA LEU A 808 -33.91 -26.96 -25.13
C LEU A 808 -32.73 -26.21 -25.78
N CYS A 809 -31.50 -26.67 -25.52
CA CYS A 809 -30.30 -26.25 -26.22
C CYS A 809 -29.76 -27.43 -27.05
N PRO A 810 -30.10 -27.51 -28.35
CA PRO A 810 -29.58 -28.56 -29.22
C PRO A 810 -28.06 -28.57 -29.32
N ASP A 811 -27.41 -27.40 -29.31
CA ASP A 811 -25.95 -27.26 -29.41
C ASP A 811 -25.22 -27.86 -28.20
N SER A 812 -25.80 -27.76 -27.00
CA SER A 812 -25.29 -28.44 -25.80
C SER A 812 -25.44 -29.98 -25.88
N CYS A 813 -26.47 -30.44 -26.60
CA CYS A 813 -26.74 -31.86 -26.80
C CYS A 813 -26.02 -32.48 -28.00
N ASP A 814 -25.53 -31.65 -28.94
CA ASP A 814 -24.60 -32.04 -30.01
C ASP A 814 -23.18 -32.04 -29.45
N GLU A 815 -22.86 -33.13 -28.77
CA GLU A 815 -21.69 -33.20 -27.92
C GLU A 815 -20.42 -33.51 -28.71
N ASN A 816 -20.56 -34.16 -29.87
CA ASN A 816 -19.46 -34.38 -30.80
C ASN A 816 -19.39 -33.33 -31.92
N ASP A 817 -20.22 -32.29 -31.87
CA ASP A 817 -20.20 -31.10 -32.71
C ASP A 817 -20.27 -31.46 -34.21
N ASP A 818 -21.19 -32.35 -34.57
CA ASP A 818 -21.36 -32.84 -35.95
C ASP A 818 -22.57 -32.25 -36.70
N GLY A 819 -23.28 -31.33 -36.05
CA GLY A 819 -24.47 -30.62 -36.52
C GLY A 819 -25.75 -31.48 -36.43
N SER A 820 -25.80 -32.49 -35.56
CA SER A 820 -26.92 -33.43 -35.43
C SER A 820 -27.01 -34.15 -34.08
N VAL A 821 -27.97 -33.77 -33.23
CA VAL A 821 -28.27 -34.48 -31.97
C VAL A 821 -28.81 -35.90 -32.20
N ASN A 822 -28.01 -36.92 -31.89
CA ASN A 822 -28.31 -38.34 -32.05
C ASN A 822 -27.60 -39.24 -31.00
N ILE A 823 -27.50 -40.56 -31.27
CA ILE A 823 -26.87 -41.50 -30.32
C ILE A 823 -25.34 -41.38 -30.30
N ALA A 824 -24.73 -40.82 -31.34
CA ALA A 824 -23.29 -40.59 -31.42
C ALA A 824 -22.82 -39.65 -30.31
N ASP A 825 -23.61 -38.64 -29.99
CA ASP A 825 -23.40 -37.69 -28.90
C ASP A 825 -23.32 -38.40 -27.56
N ALA A 826 -24.33 -39.22 -27.24
CA ALA A 826 -24.32 -39.97 -25.98
C ALA A 826 -23.15 -40.96 -25.88
N ILE A 827 -22.68 -41.51 -27.01
CA ILE A 827 -21.49 -42.36 -27.03
C ILE A 827 -20.23 -41.52 -26.80
N PHE A 828 -20.17 -40.32 -27.36
CA PHE A 828 -19.06 -39.39 -27.20
C PHE A 828 -18.93 -38.92 -25.75
N GLY A 829 -19.99 -38.44 -25.11
CA GLY A 829 -19.98 -38.02 -23.71
C GLY A 829 -19.67 -39.15 -22.73
N LEU A 830 -20.28 -40.32 -22.90
CA LEU A 830 -19.95 -41.49 -22.07
C LEU A 830 -18.50 -41.93 -22.25
N ALA A 831 -17.91 -41.77 -23.45
CA ALA A 831 -16.50 -42.05 -23.67
C ALA A 831 -15.62 -41.00 -22.98
N ALA A 832 -15.98 -39.71 -23.04
CA ALA A 832 -15.30 -38.63 -22.32
C ALA A 832 -15.33 -38.87 -20.80
N LEU A 833 -16.49 -39.20 -20.23
CA LEU A 833 -16.69 -39.40 -18.79
C LEU A 833 -15.99 -40.65 -18.23
N PHE A 834 -16.00 -41.77 -18.97
CA PHE A 834 -15.65 -43.08 -18.39
C PHE A 834 -14.52 -43.84 -19.09
N SER A 835 -14.14 -43.44 -20.32
CA SER A 835 -13.23 -44.22 -21.16
C SER A 835 -12.00 -43.45 -21.62
N GLY A 836 -11.80 -42.22 -21.13
CA GLY A 836 -10.68 -41.36 -21.54
C GLY A 836 -10.81 -40.87 -22.99
N GLY A 837 -12.04 -40.70 -23.48
CA GLY A 837 -12.33 -40.06 -24.77
C GLY A 837 -11.93 -38.58 -24.77
N ALA A 838 -12.02 -37.94 -25.94
CA ALA A 838 -11.82 -36.50 -26.05
C ALA A 838 -12.92 -35.75 -25.27
N SER A 839 -12.57 -34.62 -24.65
CA SER A 839 -13.56 -33.70 -24.07
C SER A 839 -14.47 -33.15 -25.18
N PRO A 840 -15.74 -32.82 -24.88
CA PRO A 840 -16.58 -32.05 -25.79
C PRO A 840 -15.82 -30.84 -26.33
N PRO A 841 -15.86 -30.59 -27.66
CA PRO A 841 -15.25 -29.42 -28.27
C PRO A 841 -15.76 -28.11 -27.67
N ASP A 842 -15.01 -27.02 -27.91
CA ASP A 842 -15.37 -25.67 -27.45
C ASP A 842 -16.86 -25.35 -27.79
N PRO A 843 -17.63 -24.70 -26.90
CA PRO A 843 -17.21 -24.08 -25.62
C PRO A 843 -16.85 -25.07 -24.51
N GLY A 844 -17.11 -26.37 -24.73
CA GLY A 844 -16.71 -27.45 -23.85
C GLY A 844 -17.58 -27.55 -22.58
N PRO A 845 -17.31 -28.56 -21.74
CA PRO A 845 -18.16 -28.86 -20.59
C PRO A 845 -17.90 -27.97 -19.36
N ASN A 846 -16.79 -27.23 -19.34
CA ASN A 846 -16.34 -26.50 -18.14
C ASN A 846 -16.47 -24.97 -18.27
N SER A 847 -16.67 -24.45 -19.48
CA SER A 847 -16.77 -23.02 -19.76
C SER A 847 -18.03 -22.76 -20.57
N CYS A 848 -18.72 -21.66 -20.28
CA CYS A 848 -19.74 -21.17 -21.19
C CYS A 848 -19.08 -20.44 -22.35
N GLY A 849 -19.68 -20.58 -23.53
CA GLY A 849 -19.31 -19.83 -24.70
C GLY A 849 -20.31 -20.07 -25.82
N GLU A 850 -20.12 -19.35 -26.91
CA GLU A 850 -20.88 -19.54 -28.14
C GLU A 850 -20.43 -20.81 -28.86
N ASP A 851 -21.25 -21.30 -29.79
CA ASP A 851 -20.79 -22.35 -30.69
C ASP A 851 -19.75 -21.78 -31.68
N PRO A 852 -18.47 -22.20 -31.63
CA PRO A 852 -17.48 -21.75 -32.58
C PRO A 852 -17.70 -22.31 -33.99
N THR A 853 -18.61 -23.27 -34.14
CA THR A 853 -18.96 -23.88 -35.43
C THR A 853 -20.40 -23.55 -35.81
N ALA A 854 -20.59 -23.06 -37.04
CA ALA A 854 -21.92 -22.79 -37.54
C ALA A 854 -22.57 -24.09 -38.05
N ASP A 855 -23.81 -24.35 -37.62
CA ASP A 855 -24.57 -25.51 -38.07
C ASP A 855 -26.02 -25.17 -38.49
N SER A 856 -26.92 -26.16 -38.47
CA SER A 856 -28.34 -26.00 -38.82
C SER A 856 -29.29 -26.45 -37.71
N LEU A 857 -28.78 -26.56 -36.49
CA LEU A 857 -29.57 -26.89 -35.32
C LEU A 857 -30.56 -25.75 -34.98
N PRO A 858 -31.71 -26.08 -34.36
CA PRO A 858 -32.64 -25.06 -33.87
C PRO A 858 -31.98 -24.20 -32.79
N THR A 859 -32.45 -22.96 -32.64
CA THR A 859 -31.98 -22.00 -31.62
C THR A 859 -31.84 -22.66 -30.24
N CYS A 860 -30.66 -22.51 -29.64
CA CYS A 860 -30.41 -23.00 -28.29
C CYS A 860 -31.02 -22.09 -27.22
N GLU A 861 -31.82 -22.68 -26.34
CA GLU A 861 -32.30 -22.05 -25.11
C GLU A 861 -31.58 -22.69 -23.93
N TYR A 862 -30.53 -22.03 -23.42
CA TYR A 862 -29.75 -22.51 -22.29
C TYR A 862 -30.11 -21.74 -21.01
N THR A 863 -30.46 -22.47 -19.94
CA THR A 863 -30.87 -21.88 -18.65
C THR A 863 -29.98 -22.32 -17.48
N GLY A 864 -28.93 -23.09 -17.78
CA GLY A 864 -27.95 -23.54 -16.79
C GLY A 864 -27.02 -22.39 -16.36
N ALA A 865 -26.34 -22.58 -15.24
CA ALA A 865 -25.41 -21.58 -14.72
C ALA A 865 -24.16 -21.46 -15.61
N CYS A 866 -24.05 -20.29 -16.23
CA CYS A 866 -22.81 -19.63 -16.59
C CYS A 866 -22.47 -18.67 -15.42
#